data_AF-A0A5C7C8J4-F1
#
_entry.id   AF-A0A5C7C8J4-F1
#
_cell.length_a   1.000
_cell.length_b   1.000
_cell.length_c   1.000
_cell.angle_alpha   90.00
_cell.angle_beta   90.00
_cell.angle_gamma   90.00
#
_symmetry.space_group_name_H-M   'P 1'
#
loop_
_entity.id
_entity.type
_entity.pdbx_description
1 polymer ?
#
loop_
_entity_poly.entity_id
_entity_poly.type
_entity_poly.pdbx_seq_one_letter_code
_entity_poly.pdbx_strand_id
1 'polypeptide(L)'
;MSSIFVQRDVAALFYAIIGKKADIKEIDYFSKKSTQENFSFSTLANKLINSELGQSRLSELNEREKIQFIYHNIHGAEASEETLTYLLSRLEKSGDLGSLAAYMSNDLLHYSGQDALLQEQQAALIETVNQTLFPSFNSSVSDGAEWVQGFYYAVKSTMTSDGINYWGNVINSHPEKLNLIAQKFVEGKKTLSNLSDNDFVIKIYENIFGSAPDNDQLQKYITGLNTNTESRGDVIVRMINDIRNDETSVNADAKAIFLANTHVYAAGELPAPEYQEAITAIYLSIAGYYIDANALDTYSKQLAAGRSESDILAMFSKQPAFAKAASYQIIFNNLWGRPMTTAESVAIMNESGNDALKATLAVLAHFRANESIIAGNGGAPGSYAVQQFEQKIGANLNYVKQGVLTKSGENGELTGIINNHGVEHIISNAELSMLNDITLNVVTSGTIDISQLNGWHTLTIDGTESVLLKLFAQALNNIDIVLKNPNVTLVNPITGNNQNIIITADADMAHATGELRFNFAKNINVQWQGNSINDGANSVSDTFKIKGYDQGSVLAANLITKNVYLTTGVDGALSGTIATNVGNFTLFPQLDLAGYRGTGSIYVDGQLVGNEGRHVFDIGLLADPSIANIHNKDYTHVTDLKAPELWDPAWGMPNGFTGSYGFALSGFADNVTVINVPVDSFMDAPFSQRALEITGNAGENSHITFEYAPDYRYKNFSPVMTITFDAKNITHADAGTLSFKTDTVYIDSDIPEVREFLEISSKGDAENTLRLEGHDNHISEINITGDKALNLTIKNNFSEELKSITSHMANSAPLNLTLEQGGTGGGLFYQVLKQLDGLTGYAAIMSQMAGYQLSIANDAPTPNGIQANHLYNVMGNTSLATGQGADTVVFSHSTIDNMVTFNDYENSSAQNASWVEGDNIVVGDVDRQWLFSAGGSKTIDLVGSLSLNDLTVLLSGMNVQTNTTPQQLFIELVSKVTQGHSQNTLSEVSALSLNGSYFVMVDKNLNHSLDNDDIIFGLTNDNAFKMAHYDSPVLEVNGIGSFTHDAVAA
;
A
#
# COMPACT_ATOMS: atom_id res chain seq x y z
N MET A 1 39.34 1.16 -16.87
CA MET A 1 39.29 2.61 -16.55
C MET A 1 38.42 2.76 -15.30
N SER A 2 38.64 3.76 -14.47
CA SER A 2 37.75 4.07 -13.34
C SER A 2 36.44 4.68 -13.87
N SER A 3 35.36 4.53 -13.14
CA SER A 3 34.10 5.26 -13.36
C SER A 3 33.74 6.03 -12.09
N ILE A 4 33.03 7.14 -12.23
CA ILE A 4 32.53 7.95 -11.12
C ILE A 4 31.69 7.14 -10.13
N PHE A 5 30.92 6.15 -10.60
CA PHE A 5 30.17 5.21 -9.75
C PHE A 5 31.09 4.53 -8.73
N VAL A 6 32.15 3.86 -9.21
CA VAL A 6 33.11 3.16 -8.34
C VAL A 6 33.93 4.16 -7.52
N GLN A 7 34.19 5.36 -8.02
CA GLN A 7 34.90 6.40 -7.27
C GLN A 7 34.09 6.91 -6.07
N ARG A 8 32.75 7.00 -6.18
CA ARG A 8 31.86 7.35 -5.06
C ARG A 8 31.90 6.31 -3.95
N ASP A 9 31.76 5.03 -4.30
CA ASP A 9 31.82 3.94 -3.32
C ASP A 9 33.20 3.87 -2.62
N VAL A 10 34.28 4.04 -3.39
CA VAL A 10 35.65 4.06 -2.85
C VAL A 10 35.86 5.26 -1.92
N ALA A 11 35.35 6.45 -2.28
CA ALA A 11 35.45 7.65 -1.45
C ALA A 11 34.66 7.51 -0.15
N ALA A 12 33.43 6.99 -0.22
CA ALA A 12 32.60 6.72 0.95
C ALA A 12 33.26 5.72 1.89
N LEU A 13 33.80 4.61 1.36
CA LEU A 13 34.49 3.59 2.16
C LEU A 13 35.78 4.10 2.80
N PHE A 14 36.55 4.91 2.07
CA PHE A 14 37.74 5.53 2.64
C PHE A 14 37.38 6.45 3.79
N TYR A 15 36.35 7.30 3.61
CA TYR A 15 35.88 8.18 4.67
C TYR A 15 35.34 7.41 5.88
N ALA A 16 34.56 6.36 5.65
CA ALA A 16 34.01 5.50 6.69
C ALA A 16 35.10 4.90 7.60
N ILE A 17 36.20 4.42 7.02
CA ILE A 17 37.25 3.69 7.74
C ILE A 17 38.32 4.63 8.32
N ILE A 18 38.66 5.70 7.61
CA ILE A 18 39.78 6.59 7.97
C ILE A 18 39.32 7.83 8.72
N GLY A 19 38.05 8.24 8.54
CA GLY A 19 37.47 9.47 9.06
C GLY A 19 37.99 10.74 8.37
N LYS A 20 38.58 10.61 7.18
CA LYS A 20 39.16 11.71 6.40
C LYS A 20 38.94 11.51 4.89
N LYS A 21 38.87 12.61 4.15
CA LYS A 21 38.79 12.61 2.68
C LYS A 21 40.10 12.11 2.08
N ALA A 22 40.03 11.24 1.07
CA ALA A 22 41.19 10.71 0.36
C ALA A 22 41.72 11.70 -0.70
N ASP A 23 42.96 11.50 -1.16
CA ASP A 23 43.43 12.19 -2.37
C ASP A 23 42.81 11.56 -3.63
N ILE A 24 42.51 12.38 -4.65
CA ILE A 24 41.87 11.90 -5.88
C ILE A 24 42.69 10.83 -6.60
N LYS A 25 44.03 10.83 -6.49
CA LYS A 25 44.89 9.79 -7.07
C LYS A 25 44.74 8.45 -6.37
N GLU A 26 44.50 8.47 -5.05
CA GLU A 26 44.25 7.26 -4.27
C GLU A 26 42.91 6.65 -4.65
N ILE A 27 41.87 7.49 -4.77
CA ILE A 27 40.56 7.09 -5.27
C ILE A 27 40.69 6.45 -6.66
N ASP A 28 41.36 7.14 -7.60
CA ASP A 28 41.60 6.63 -8.95
C ASP A 28 42.30 5.28 -8.98
N TYR A 29 43.32 5.11 -8.14
CA TYR A 29 44.07 3.87 -8.05
C TYR A 29 43.17 2.71 -7.60
N PHE A 30 42.43 2.89 -6.51
CA PHE A 30 41.57 1.85 -5.97
C PHE A 30 40.35 1.58 -6.86
N SER A 31 39.77 2.60 -7.49
CA SER A 31 38.68 2.41 -8.44
C SER A 31 39.11 1.66 -9.70
N LYS A 32 40.32 1.92 -10.24
CA LYS A 32 40.87 1.14 -11.39
C LYS A 32 41.13 -0.31 -11.00
N LYS A 33 41.63 -0.55 -9.79
CA LYS A 33 41.85 -1.91 -9.26
C LYS A 33 40.53 -2.67 -9.09
N SER A 34 39.49 -2.01 -8.59
CA SER A 34 38.14 -2.58 -8.50
C SER A 34 37.58 -2.98 -9.85
N THR A 35 37.72 -2.13 -10.88
CA THR A 35 37.18 -2.43 -12.22
C THR A 35 38.01 -3.41 -13.05
N GLN A 36 39.34 -3.49 -12.87
CA GLN A 36 40.23 -4.32 -13.70
C GLN A 36 40.59 -5.67 -13.08
N GLU A 37 40.63 -5.77 -11.75
CA GLU A 37 41.12 -6.96 -11.04
C GLU A 37 40.01 -7.67 -10.24
N ASN A 38 38.75 -7.30 -10.48
CA ASN A 38 37.55 -7.80 -9.77
C ASN A 38 37.69 -7.68 -8.24
N PHE A 39 38.27 -6.56 -7.81
CA PHE A 39 38.59 -6.30 -6.41
C PHE A 39 37.33 -5.81 -5.68
N SER A 40 36.82 -6.62 -4.74
CA SER A 40 35.57 -6.31 -4.01
C SER A 40 35.74 -5.18 -3.00
N PHE A 41 34.65 -4.46 -2.73
CA PHE A 41 34.62 -3.40 -1.72
C PHE A 41 34.98 -3.90 -0.31
N SER A 42 34.60 -5.13 0.06
CA SER A 42 35.05 -5.75 1.31
C SER A 42 36.56 -5.95 1.35
N THR A 43 37.17 -6.34 0.22
CA THR A 43 38.63 -6.52 0.14
C THR A 43 39.35 -5.16 0.23
N LEU A 44 38.78 -4.11 -0.38
CA LEU A 44 39.27 -2.75 -0.23
C LEU A 44 39.20 -2.28 1.21
N ALA A 45 38.04 -2.43 1.84
CA ALA A 45 37.83 -2.05 3.23
C ALA A 45 38.84 -2.75 4.15
N ASN A 46 39.06 -4.05 3.96
CA ASN A 46 40.09 -4.78 4.71
C ASN A 46 41.51 -4.25 4.46
N LYS A 47 41.86 -3.87 3.23
CA LYS A 47 43.16 -3.24 2.96
C LYS A 47 43.29 -1.89 3.64
N LEU A 48 42.23 -1.08 3.66
CA LEU A 48 42.22 0.21 4.34
C LEU A 48 42.34 0.04 5.86
N ILE A 49 41.59 -0.88 6.46
CA ILE A 49 41.67 -1.24 7.88
C ILE A 49 43.09 -1.69 8.26
N ASN A 50 43.73 -2.50 7.42
CA ASN A 50 45.08 -3.01 7.66
C ASN A 50 46.21 -2.04 7.24
N SER A 51 45.88 -0.89 6.66
CA SER A 51 46.87 0.14 6.31
C SER A 51 47.38 0.85 7.57
N GLU A 52 48.52 1.54 7.46
CA GLU A 52 49.06 2.34 8.57
C GLU A 52 48.04 3.36 9.09
N LEU A 53 47.30 4.02 8.19
CA LEU A 53 46.24 4.96 8.54
C LEU A 53 45.07 4.27 9.24
N GLY A 54 44.61 3.12 8.72
CA GLY A 54 43.52 2.35 9.33
C GLY A 54 43.89 1.82 10.72
N GLN A 55 45.09 1.27 10.88
CA GLN A 55 45.59 0.82 12.18
C GLN A 55 45.70 1.98 13.17
N SER A 56 46.19 3.16 12.74
CA SER A 56 46.26 4.34 13.61
C SER A 56 44.91 4.82 14.16
N ARG A 57 43.80 4.42 13.52
CA ARG A 57 42.43 4.76 13.93
C ARG A 57 41.77 3.65 14.73
N LEU A 58 41.99 2.39 14.32
CA LEU A 58 41.18 1.27 14.76
C LEU A 58 41.92 0.29 15.69
N SER A 59 43.26 0.29 15.74
CA SER A 59 44.00 -0.77 16.45
C SER A 59 43.79 -0.78 17.96
N GLU A 60 43.51 0.38 18.55
CA GLU A 60 43.28 0.55 19.99
C GLU A 60 41.82 0.33 20.42
N LEU A 61 40.90 0.20 19.45
CA LEU A 61 39.47 0.07 19.67
C LEU A 61 39.05 -1.42 19.75
N ASN A 62 38.09 -1.71 20.64
CA ASN A 62 37.40 -3.00 20.64
C ASN A 62 36.38 -3.10 19.47
N GLU A 63 35.79 -4.28 19.23
CA GLU A 63 34.89 -4.49 18.07
C GLU A 63 33.66 -3.60 18.10
N ARG A 64 33.08 -3.37 19.29
CA ARG A 64 31.94 -2.47 19.47
C ARG A 64 32.32 -1.03 19.11
N GLU A 65 33.45 -0.55 19.61
CA GLU A 65 33.98 0.78 19.32
C GLU A 65 34.37 0.97 17.85
N LYS A 66 34.88 -0.09 17.20
CA LYS A 66 35.19 -0.08 15.76
C LYS A 66 33.94 0.09 14.92
N ILE A 67 32.90 -0.69 15.20
CA ILE A 67 31.61 -0.57 14.50
C ILE A 67 31.04 0.82 14.72
N GLN A 68 31.06 1.30 15.96
CA GLN A 68 30.56 2.62 16.32
C GLN A 68 31.28 3.75 15.56
N PHE A 69 32.62 3.69 15.49
CA PHE A 69 33.43 4.66 14.76
C PHE A 69 33.10 4.68 13.27
N ILE A 70 32.98 3.51 12.63
CA ILE A 70 32.67 3.41 11.21
C ILE A 70 31.23 3.89 10.95
N TYR A 71 30.28 3.51 11.81
CA TYR A 71 28.90 3.97 11.72
C TYR A 71 28.79 5.49 11.85
N HIS A 72 29.46 6.09 12.84
CA HIS A 72 29.50 7.53 13.03
C HIS A 72 30.02 8.26 11.79
N ASN A 73 31.09 7.77 11.17
CA ASN A 73 31.62 8.39 9.95
C ASN A 73 30.63 8.29 8.77
N ILE A 74 29.85 7.22 8.68
CA ILE A 74 28.87 7.02 7.60
C ILE A 74 27.61 7.86 7.83
N HIS A 75 27.04 7.78 9.04
CA HIS A 75 25.72 8.34 9.39
C HIS A 75 25.79 9.72 10.04
N GLY A 76 26.98 10.21 10.41
CA GLY A 76 27.15 11.47 11.14
C GLY A 76 26.61 11.44 12.59
N ALA A 77 26.18 10.28 13.07
CA ALA A 77 25.60 10.07 14.39
C ALA A 77 25.98 8.69 14.96
N GLU A 78 25.90 8.56 16.27
CA GLU A 78 26.13 7.30 16.97
C GLU A 78 24.99 6.31 16.70
N ALA A 79 25.31 5.03 16.47
CA ALA A 79 24.32 3.96 16.37
C ALA A 79 23.55 3.79 17.69
N SER A 80 22.25 3.52 17.59
CA SER A 80 21.44 3.10 18.74
C SER A 80 21.91 1.74 19.28
N GLU A 81 21.56 1.40 20.53
CA GLU A 81 21.95 0.11 21.14
C GLU A 81 21.39 -1.09 20.36
N GLU A 82 20.16 -0.96 19.82
CA GLU A 82 19.53 -1.97 18.98
C GLU A 82 20.28 -2.16 17.65
N THR A 83 20.59 -1.05 16.97
CA THR A 83 21.36 -1.05 15.72
C THR A 83 22.76 -1.62 15.93
N LEU A 84 23.44 -1.24 17.01
CA LEU A 84 24.77 -1.72 17.34
C LEU A 84 24.77 -3.23 17.64
N THR A 85 23.76 -3.72 18.35
CA THR A 85 23.58 -5.16 18.61
C THR A 85 23.34 -5.92 17.31
N TYR A 86 22.50 -5.39 16.41
CA TYR A 86 22.29 -5.95 15.08
C TYR A 86 23.60 -6.04 14.29
N LEU A 87 24.37 -4.95 14.23
CA LEU A 87 25.63 -4.89 13.48
C LEU A 87 26.70 -5.81 14.07
N LEU A 88 26.79 -5.93 15.40
CA LEU A 88 27.67 -6.90 16.08
C LEU A 88 27.32 -8.34 15.68
N SER A 89 26.04 -8.71 15.72
CA SER A 89 25.59 -10.04 15.28
C SER A 89 25.92 -10.30 13.79
N ARG A 90 25.93 -9.24 12.98
CA ARG A 90 26.31 -9.31 11.56
C ARG A 90 27.82 -9.46 11.39
N LEU A 91 28.63 -8.84 12.24
CA LEU A 91 30.08 -9.04 12.26
C LEU A 91 30.42 -10.50 12.55
N GLU A 92 29.78 -11.09 13.56
CA GLU A 92 29.94 -12.51 13.92
C GLU A 92 29.58 -13.45 12.76
N LYS A 93 28.56 -13.11 11.96
CA LYS A 93 28.13 -13.89 10.78
C LYS A 93 28.98 -13.66 9.54
N SER A 94 29.42 -12.42 9.29
CA SER A 94 30.18 -12.04 8.07
C SER A 94 31.67 -12.35 8.17
N GLY A 95 32.21 -12.41 9.39
CA GLY A 95 33.57 -12.87 9.68
C GLY A 95 34.68 -11.82 9.58
N ASP A 96 34.40 -10.61 9.07
CA ASP A 96 35.39 -9.53 9.01
C ASP A 96 34.77 -8.11 8.99
N LEU A 97 35.49 -7.15 9.58
CA LEU A 97 35.06 -5.75 9.71
C LEU A 97 34.97 -5.03 8.36
N GLY A 98 35.77 -5.42 7.37
CA GLY A 98 35.75 -4.81 6.03
C GLY A 98 34.44 -5.08 5.29
N SER A 99 33.91 -6.29 5.40
CA SER A 99 32.61 -6.67 4.85
C SER A 99 31.46 -5.90 5.50
N LEU A 100 31.52 -5.67 6.82
CA LEU A 100 30.53 -4.87 7.54
C LEU A 100 30.59 -3.38 7.14
N ALA A 101 31.79 -2.81 7.02
CA ALA A 101 31.98 -1.43 6.56
C ALA A 101 31.46 -1.22 5.13
N ALA A 102 31.74 -2.16 4.22
CA ALA A 102 31.21 -2.16 2.87
C ALA A 102 29.68 -2.21 2.84
N TYR A 103 29.08 -3.04 3.69
CA TYR A 103 27.63 -3.12 3.84
C TYR A 103 27.02 -1.80 4.31
N MET A 104 27.48 -1.24 5.44
CA MET A 104 26.93 0.01 5.98
C MET A 104 27.06 1.18 5.01
N SER A 105 28.23 1.31 4.35
CA SER A 105 28.46 2.38 3.39
C SER A 105 27.53 2.26 2.19
N ASN A 106 27.31 1.05 1.67
CA ASN A 106 26.42 0.82 0.54
C ASN A 106 24.95 1.06 0.92
N ASP A 107 24.55 0.62 2.12
CA ASP A 107 23.17 0.73 2.63
C ASP A 107 22.71 2.19 2.72
N LEU A 108 23.56 3.08 3.26
CA LEU A 108 23.24 4.50 3.35
C LEU A 108 23.45 5.24 2.03
N LEU A 109 24.60 5.06 1.37
CA LEU A 109 24.93 5.82 0.16
C LEU A 109 23.89 5.62 -0.96
N HIS A 110 23.36 4.40 -1.07
CA HIS A 110 22.36 4.02 -2.08
C HIS A 110 20.94 3.88 -1.50
N TYR A 111 20.70 4.42 -0.30
CA TYR A 111 19.38 4.42 0.33
C TYR A 111 18.32 5.00 -0.61
N SER A 112 17.15 4.36 -0.65
CA SER A 112 16.02 4.77 -1.48
C SER A 112 14.68 4.60 -0.77
N GLY A 113 14.67 4.64 0.56
CA GLY A 113 13.45 4.63 1.36
C GLY A 113 12.97 6.03 1.71
N GLN A 114 11.94 6.11 2.56
CA GLN A 114 11.24 7.34 2.94
C GLN A 114 11.59 7.84 4.36
N ASP A 115 12.56 7.23 5.04
CA ASP A 115 12.96 7.67 6.38
C ASP A 115 13.71 9.01 6.28
N ALA A 116 13.10 10.08 6.79
CA ALA A 116 13.63 11.43 6.71
C ALA A 116 15.02 11.59 7.37
N LEU A 117 15.29 10.84 8.45
CA LEU A 117 16.59 10.88 9.11
C LEU A 117 17.65 10.20 8.24
N LEU A 118 17.35 9.02 7.69
CA LEU A 118 18.28 8.34 6.78
C LEU A 118 18.53 9.15 5.49
N GLN A 119 17.52 9.87 4.98
CA GLN A 119 17.68 10.78 3.84
C GLN A 119 18.62 11.96 4.17
N GLU A 120 18.49 12.56 5.36
CA GLU A 120 19.40 13.62 5.81
C GLU A 120 20.85 13.10 5.96
N GLN A 121 21.01 11.92 6.57
CA GLN A 121 22.31 11.27 6.72
C GLN A 121 22.94 10.90 5.37
N GLN A 122 22.14 10.38 4.43
CA GLN A 122 22.58 10.09 3.07
C GLN A 122 23.04 11.37 2.36
N ALA A 123 22.28 12.46 2.46
CA ALA A 123 22.65 13.74 1.86
C ALA A 123 24.00 14.25 2.39
N ALA A 124 24.23 14.15 3.71
CA ALA A 124 25.49 14.53 4.34
C ALA A 124 26.68 13.66 3.88
N LEU A 125 26.47 12.35 3.73
CA LEU A 125 27.48 11.44 3.19
C LEU A 125 27.79 11.75 1.71
N ILE A 126 26.76 11.95 0.88
CA ILE A 126 26.91 12.34 -0.53
C ILE A 126 27.69 13.64 -0.66
N GLU A 127 27.40 14.64 0.18
CA GLU A 127 28.13 15.90 0.19
C GLU A 127 29.61 15.69 0.52
N THR A 128 29.93 14.85 1.52
CA THR A 128 31.32 14.51 1.86
C THR A 128 32.04 13.80 0.71
N VAL A 129 31.35 12.89 0.02
CA VAL A 129 31.87 12.18 -1.15
C VAL A 129 32.11 13.15 -2.30
N ASN A 130 31.15 14.03 -2.62
CA ASN A 130 31.29 15.04 -3.67
C ASN A 130 32.45 16.00 -3.38
N GLN A 131 32.59 16.47 -2.14
CA GLN A 131 33.73 17.29 -1.72
C GLN A 131 35.08 16.57 -1.85
N THR A 132 35.10 15.24 -1.87
CA THR A 132 36.31 14.43 -2.09
C THR A 132 36.61 14.27 -3.59
N LEU A 133 35.57 14.07 -4.40
CA LEU A 133 35.70 13.79 -5.83
C LEU A 133 35.87 15.04 -6.71
N PHE A 134 35.27 16.16 -6.30
CA PHE A 134 35.25 17.42 -7.03
C PHE A 134 35.91 18.52 -6.20
N PRO A 135 37.24 18.46 -6.01
CA PRO A 135 37.96 19.45 -5.23
C PRO A 135 37.99 20.81 -5.95
N SER A 136 37.91 21.89 -5.19
CA SER A 136 38.00 23.26 -5.70
C SER A 136 38.59 24.18 -4.62
N PHE A 137 38.27 25.47 -4.58
CA PHE A 137 38.98 26.42 -3.73
C PHE A 137 38.84 26.08 -2.24
N ASN A 138 39.97 25.85 -1.56
CA ASN A 138 40.03 25.24 -0.22
C ASN A 138 39.82 26.21 0.96
N SER A 139 39.19 27.38 0.77
CA SER A 139 39.01 28.39 1.84
C SER A 139 37.59 28.97 1.88
N SER A 140 37.16 29.42 3.06
CA SER A 140 35.80 29.87 3.37
C SER A 140 35.42 31.29 2.88
N VAL A 141 36.30 31.99 2.15
CA VAL A 141 36.02 33.34 1.63
C VAL A 141 36.50 33.46 0.18
N SER A 142 35.60 33.72 -0.76
CA SER A 142 35.77 33.54 -2.22
C SER A 142 36.49 34.69 -2.96
N ASP A 143 36.58 35.89 -2.38
CA ASP A 143 37.01 37.12 -3.06
C ASP A 143 38.37 36.99 -3.77
N GLY A 144 39.39 36.44 -3.10
CA GLY A 144 40.73 36.31 -3.66
C GLY A 144 40.80 35.33 -4.84
N ALA A 145 40.05 34.23 -4.80
CA ALA A 145 40.00 33.27 -5.89
C ALA A 145 39.34 33.88 -7.13
N GLU A 146 38.25 34.61 -6.94
CA GLU A 146 37.52 35.27 -8.02
C GLU A 146 38.43 36.29 -8.74
N TRP A 147 39.20 37.07 -7.97
CA TRP A 147 40.22 37.97 -8.51
C TRP A 147 41.29 37.26 -9.34
N VAL A 148 41.82 36.13 -8.86
CA VAL A 148 42.83 35.36 -9.59
C VAL A 148 42.27 34.79 -10.88
N GLN A 149 41.04 34.29 -10.87
CA GLN A 149 40.36 33.84 -12.10
C GLN A 149 40.14 35.00 -13.06
N GLY A 150 39.75 36.18 -12.56
CA GLY A 150 39.70 37.41 -13.33
C GLY A 150 41.04 37.76 -13.99
N PHE A 151 42.16 37.59 -13.28
CA PHE A 151 43.50 37.83 -13.83
C PHE A 151 43.85 36.83 -14.93
N TYR A 152 43.61 35.53 -14.72
CA TYR A 152 43.79 34.51 -15.75
C TYR A 152 42.96 34.79 -17.00
N TYR A 153 41.70 35.21 -16.82
CA TYR A 153 40.80 35.57 -17.92
C TYR A 153 41.31 36.81 -18.68
N ALA A 154 41.63 37.89 -17.98
CA ALA A 154 42.12 39.15 -18.54
C ALA A 154 43.40 38.97 -19.36
N VAL A 155 44.33 38.13 -18.88
CA VAL A 155 45.58 37.85 -19.59
C VAL A 155 45.47 36.71 -20.59
N LYS A 156 44.31 36.04 -20.73
CA LYS A 156 44.08 34.81 -21.51
C LYS A 156 45.15 33.75 -21.23
N SER A 157 45.30 33.39 -19.96
CA SER A 157 46.19 32.31 -19.51
C SER A 157 45.37 31.14 -18.97
N THR A 158 45.96 29.95 -18.97
CA THR A 158 45.33 28.74 -18.44
C THR A 158 45.18 28.84 -16.92
N MET A 159 43.94 28.72 -16.45
CA MET A 159 43.62 28.61 -15.03
C MET A 159 44.13 27.27 -14.49
N THR A 160 44.78 27.30 -13.32
CA THR A 160 45.22 26.08 -12.62
C THR A 160 44.72 26.14 -11.19
N SER A 161 44.23 25.02 -10.67
CA SER A 161 43.75 24.92 -9.29
C SER A 161 44.83 25.31 -8.28
N ASP A 162 46.08 24.90 -8.50
CA ASP A 162 47.23 25.29 -7.67
C ASP A 162 47.47 26.81 -7.69
N GLY A 163 47.40 27.43 -8.87
CA GLY A 163 47.57 28.87 -9.03
C GLY A 163 46.43 29.68 -8.38
N ILE A 164 45.18 29.24 -8.55
CA ILE A 164 44.00 29.87 -7.93
C ILE A 164 44.07 29.74 -6.41
N ASN A 165 44.35 28.54 -5.89
CA ASN A 165 44.47 28.32 -4.45
C ASN A 165 45.62 29.12 -3.83
N TYR A 166 46.82 29.09 -4.43
CA TYR A 166 47.97 29.81 -3.91
C TYR A 166 47.73 31.33 -3.90
N TRP A 167 47.45 31.92 -5.06
CA TRP A 167 47.30 33.37 -5.16
C TRP A 167 46.03 33.87 -4.49
N GLY A 168 44.95 33.09 -4.52
CA GLY A 168 43.70 33.41 -3.83
C GLY A 168 43.89 33.47 -2.32
N ASN A 169 44.59 32.50 -1.73
CA ASN A 169 44.94 32.53 -0.30
C ASN A 169 45.85 33.72 0.05
N VAL A 170 46.79 34.07 -0.84
CA VAL A 170 47.65 35.25 -0.65
C VAL A 170 46.82 36.53 -0.66
N ILE A 171 45.88 36.68 -1.60
CA ILE A 171 44.98 37.86 -1.67
C ILE A 171 44.07 37.90 -0.44
N ASN A 172 43.45 36.79 -0.06
CA ASN A 172 42.58 36.72 1.12
C ASN A 172 43.33 37.11 2.41
N SER A 173 44.59 36.68 2.54
CA SER A 173 45.42 37.00 3.70
C SER A 173 46.06 38.39 3.64
N HIS A 174 46.19 38.97 2.44
CA HIS A 174 46.85 40.25 2.17
C HIS A 174 46.15 41.03 1.04
N PRO A 175 44.93 41.55 1.27
CA PRO A 175 44.15 42.23 0.23
C PRO A 175 44.88 43.43 -0.38
N GLU A 176 45.79 44.08 0.38
CA GLU A 176 46.61 45.20 -0.08
C GLU A 176 47.58 44.84 -1.22
N LYS A 177 47.83 43.54 -1.45
CA LYS A 177 48.71 43.05 -2.53
C LYS A 177 48.00 42.77 -3.85
N LEU A 178 46.69 43.02 -3.96
CA LEU A 178 45.87 42.70 -5.13
C LEU A 178 46.50 43.18 -6.45
N ASN A 179 46.83 44.47 -6.54
CA ASN A 179 47.37 45.08 -7.76
C ASN A 179 48.79 44.57 -8.07
N LEU A 180 49.59 44.30 -7.03
CA LEU A 180 50.92 43.69 -7.18
C LEU A 180 50.83 42.26 -7.73
N ILE A 181 49.83 41.50 -7.31
CA ILE A 181 49.58 40.14 -7.81
C ILE A 181 49.10 40.20 -9.26
N ALA A 182 48.17 41.11 -9.60
CA ALA A 182 47.76 41.36 -10.98
C ALA A 182 48.96 41.72 -11.88
N GLN A 183 49.88 42.56 -11.38
CA GLN A 183 51.11 42.91 -12.08
C GLN A 183 52.01 41.69 -12.36
N LYS A 184 52.12 40.73 -11.42
CA LYS A 184 52.86 39.48 -11.65
C LYS A 184 52.27 38.62 -12.77
N PHE A 185 50.94 38.64 -12.96
CA PHE A 185 50.30 37.93 -14.08
C PHE A 185 50.67 38.55 -15.44
N VAL A 186 50.85 39.87 -15.51
CA VAL A 186 51.35 40.56 -16.71
C VAL A 186 52.82 40.20 -16.97
N GLU A 187 53.66 40.28 -15.94
CA GLU A 187 55.11 40.00 -16.04
C GLU A 187 55.39 38.54 -16.39
N GLY A 188 54.54 37.61 -15.94
CA GLY A 188 54.61 36.19 -16.27
C GLY A 188 54.34 35.89 -17.75
N LYS A 189 53.74 36.82 -18.50
CA LYS A 189 53.36 36.63 -19.91
C LYS A 189 54.11 37.61 -20.81
N LYS A 190 55.21 37.14 -21.41
CA LYS A 190 56.07 37.94 -22.31
C LYS A 190 55.32 38.65 -23.46
N THR A 191 54.22 38.05 -23.94
CA THR A 191 53.38 38.63 -25.00
C THR A 191 52.56 39.83 -24.53
N LEU A 192 52.44 40.06 -23.21
CA LEU A 192 51.80 41.23 -22.61
C LEU A 192 52.82 42.19 -22.02
N SER A 193 53.89 41.71 -21.37
CA SER A 193 54.91 42.55 -20.74
C SER A 193 55.69 43.42 -21.74
N ASN A 194 55.82 42.97 -23.00
CA ASN A 194 56.61 43.66 -24.04
C ASN A 194 55.79 44.62 -24.92
N LEU A 195 54.47 44.68 -24.74
CA LEU A 195 53.60 45.60 -25.50
C LEU A 195 53.86 47.05 -25.11
N SER A 196 53.55 48.00 -26.00
CA SER A 196 53.40 49.41 -25.61
C SER A 196 52.20 49.56 -24.66
N ASP A 197 52.12 50.65 -23.88
CA ASP A 197 50.98 50.85 -22.97
C ASP A 197 49.65 50.93 -23.73
N ASN A 198 49.67 51.49 -24.94
CA ASN A 198 48.51 51.54 -25.83
C ASN A 198 48.08 50.13 -26.29
N ASP A 199 49.02 49.36 -26.82
CA ASP A 199 48.72 48.00 -27.30
C ASP A 199 48.35 47.06 -26.15
N PHE A 200 48.92 47.28 -24.96
CA PHE A 200 48.55 46.56 -23.75
C PHE A 200 47.09 46.82 -23.36
N VAL A 201 46.67 48.08 -23.27
CA VAL A 201 45.28 48.44 -22.92
C VAL A 201 44.30 47.88 -23.93
N ILE A 202 44.56 48.03 -25.23
CA ILE A 202 43.71 47.46 -26.29
C ILE A 202 43.58 45.94 -26.12
N LYS A 203 44.71 45.25 -25.89
CA LYS A 203 44.72 43.79 -25.78
C LYS A 203 43.96 43.27 -24.56
N ILE A 204 44.13 43.88 -23.40
CA ILE A 204 43.40 43.48 -22.18
C ILE A 204 41.92 43.81 -22.31
N TYR A 205 41.59 44.96 -22.90
CA TYR A 205 40.20 45.35 -23.13
C TYR A 205 39.50 44.35 -24.06
N GLU A 206 40.11 43.98 -25.20
CA GLU A 206 39.60 42.91 -26.07
C GLU A 206 39.40 41.58 -25.34
N ASN A 207 40.34 41.22 -24.46
CA ASN A 207 40.26 39.96 -23.71
C ASN A 207 39.09 39.94 -22.72
N ILE A 208 38.78 41.09 -22.11
CA ILE A 208 37.74 41.22 -21.09
C ILE A 208 36.36 41.46 -21.72
N PHE A 209 36.27 42.41 -22.63
CA PHE A 209 35.01 42.92 -23.20
C PHE A 209 34.66 42.30 -24.57
N GLY A 210 35.54 41.47 -25.14
CA GLY A 210 35.30 40.78 -26.42
C GLY A 210 35.34 41.68 -27.66
N SER A 211 35.61 42.97 -27.50
CA SER A 211 35.68 43.98 -28.56
C SER A 211 36.82 44.97 -28.31
N ALA A 212 37.26 45.69 -29.34
CA ALA A 212 38.28 46.74 -29.17
C ALA A 212 37.69 47.99 -28.49
N PRO A 213 38.45 48.70 -27.63
CA PRO A 213 37.95 49.91 -26.99
C PRO A 213 37.78 51.04 -28.01
N ASP A 214 36.76 51.86 -27.83
CA ASP A 214 36.70 53.17 -28.48
C ASP A 214 37.74 54.14 -27.89
N ASN A 215 37.83 55.35 -28.45
CA ASN A 215 38.82 56.33 -28.00
C ASN A 215 38.63 56.75 -26.53
N ASP A 216 37.40 56.89 -26.06
CA ASP A 216 37.13 57.35 -24.69
C ASP A 216 37.43 56.23 -23.68
N GLN A 217 37.07 54.99 -24.02
CA GLN A 217 37.42 53.78 -23.27
C GLN A 217 38.93 53.58 -23.22
N LEU A 218 39.65 53.75 -24.33
CA LEU A 218 41.11 53.65 -24.39
C LEU A 218 41.78 54.72 -23.51
N GLN A 219 41.32 55.98 -23.60
CA GLN A 219 41.86 57.06 -22.77
C GLN A 219 41.58 56.85 -21.27
N LYS A 220 40.42 56.28 -20.90
CA LYS A 220 40.07 55.91 -19.52
C LYS A 220 41.15 55.04 -18.87
N TYR A 221 41.71 54.08 -19.60
CA TYR A 221 42.63 53.09 -19.03
C TYR A 221 44.13 53.39 -19.24
N ILE A 222 44.50 54.20 -20.23
CA ILE A 222 45.91 54.49 -20.55
C ILE A 222 46.50 55.69 -19.79
N THR A 223 45.66 56.62 -19.31
CA THR A 223 46.10 57.90 -18.71
C THR A 223 47.05 57.72 -17.52
N GLY A 224 46.76 56.77 -16.62
CA GLY A 224 47.60 56.47 -15.46
C GLY A 224 48.93 55.79 -15.80
N LEU A 225 48.96 54.99 -16.87
CA LEU A 225 50.18 54.36 -17.38
C LEU A 225 51.13 55.41 -17.97
N ASN A 226 50.61 56.29 -18.83
CA ASN A 226 51.41 57.34 -19.49
C ASN A 226 52.04 58.34 -18.52
N THR A 227 51.42 58.55 -17.35
CA THR A 227 51.91 59.45 -16.29
C THR A 227 52.69 58.72 -15.19
N ASN A 228 52.87 57.40 -15.30
CA ASN A 228 53.50 56.51 -14.32
C ASN A 228 52.86 56.57 -12.91
N THR A 229 51.57 56.92 -12.81
CA THR A 229 50.81 56.90 -11.55
C THR A 229 50.12 55.56 -11.30
N GLU A 230 50.02 54.72 -12.34
CA GLU A 230 49.46 53.36 -12.29
C GLU A 230 50.42 52.36 -12.94
N SER A 231 50.39 51.12 -12.46
CA SER A 231 51.00 49.95 -13.10
C SER A 231 50.01 49.26 -14.03
N ARG A 232 50.51 48.34 -14.86
CA ARG A 232 49.66 47.48 -15.70
C ARG A 232 48.73 46.59 -14.88
N GLY A 233 49.16 46.19 -13.68
CA GLY A 233 48.33 45.50 -12.69
C GLY A 233 47.14 46.33 -12.22
N ASP A 234 47.34 47.63 -11.96
CA ASP A 234 46.25 48.55 -11.56
C ASP A 234 45.18 48.67 -12.65
N VAL A 235 45.61 48.73 -13.93
CA VAL A 235 44.70 48.79 -15.08
C VAL A 235 43.86 47.52 -15.22
N ILE A 236 44.45 46.33 -15.04
CA ILE A 236 43.71 45.05 -15.08
C ILE A 236 42.67 45.00 -13.96
N VAL A 237 43.05 45.35 -12.72
CA VAL A 237 42.13 45.35 -11.58
C VAL A 237 40.96 46.31 -11.83
N ARG A 238 41.24 47.50 -12.38
CA ARG A 238 40.19 48.46 -12.74
C ARG A 238 39.26 47.93 -13.83
N MET A 239 39.78 47.37 -14.93
CA MET A 239 38.95 46.80 -15.99
C MET A 239 38.08 45.63 -15.53
N ILE A 240 38.62 44.75 -14.67
CA ILE A 240 37.85 43.66 -14.06
C ILE A 240 36.73 44.19 -13.16
N ASN A 241 37.02 45.21 -12.34
CA ASN A 241 35.99 45.89 -11.57
C ASN A 241 34.93 46.52 -12.47
N ASP A 242 35.33 47.15 -13.56
CA ASP A 242 34.41 47.78 -14.50
C ASP A 242 33.46 46.76 -15.14
N ILE A 243 33.93 45.60 -15.64
CA ILE A 243 33.05 44.58 -16.23
C ILE A 243 32.13 43.91 -15.19
N ARG A 244 32.63 43.67 -13.95
CA ARG A 244 31.82 43.11 -12.86
C ARG A 244 30.65 44.02 -12.49
N ASN A 245 30.92 45.33 -12.44
CA ASN A 245 29.96 46.35 -12.04
C ASN A 245 29.25 47.01 -13.24
N ASP A 246 29.39 46.46 -14.45
CA ASP A 246 28.71 47.02 -15.63
C ASP A 246 27.21 46.69 -15.56
N GLU A 247 26.38 47.73 -15.47
CA GLU A 247 24.91 47.63 -15.48
C GLU A 247 24.31 47.99 -16.85
N THR A 248 25.16 48.30 -17.84
CA THR A 248 24.70 48.69 -19.17
C THR A 248 24.38 47.46 -20.03
N SER A 249 23.43 47.61 -20.96
CA SER A 249 23.12 46.57 -21.94
C SER A 249 24.22 46.38 -23.00
N VAL A 250 25.19 47.30 -23.08
CA VAL A 250 26.24 47.32 -24.12
C VAL A 250 27.23 46.16 -23.93
N ASN A 251 27.59 45.84 -22.69
CA ASN A 251 28.54 44.77 -22.36
C ASN A 251 27.87 43.59 -21.65
N ALA A 252 26.54 43.44 -21.71
CA ALA A 252 25.81 42.39 -21.00
C ALA A 252 26.32 40.98 -21.32
N ASP A 253 26.57 40.69 -22.61
CA ASP A 253 27.11 39.40 -23.05
C ASP A 253 28.55 39.19 -22.54
N ALA A 254 29.40 40.22 -22.64
CA ALA A 254 30.77 40.15 -22.16
C ALA A 254 30.82 39.95 -20.64
N LYS A 255 29.89 40.57 -19.90
CA LYS A 255 29.75 40.40 -18.45
C LYS A 255 29.30 38.99 -18.10
N ALA A 256 28.30 38.46 -18.80
CA ALA A 256 27.85 37.07 -18.61
C ALA A 256 28.99 36.08 -18.87
N ILE A 257 29.73 36.24 -19.98
CA ILE A 257 30.90 35.41 -20.30
C ILE A 257 31.99 35.55 -19.22
N PHE A 258 32.29 36.79 -18.78
CA PHE A 258 33.27 37.03 -17.73
C PHE A 258 32.89 36.30 -16.45
N LEU A 259 31.67 36.51 -15.94
CA LEU A 259 31.19 35.89 -14.70
C LEU A 259 31.19 34.37 -14.78
N ALA A 260 30.76 33.80 -15.91
CA ALA A 260 30.81 32.35 -16.15
C ALA A 260 32.25 31.81 -16.15
N ASN A 261 33.21 32.54 -16.73
CA ASN A 261 34.62 32.15 -16.74
C ASN A 261 35.32 32.33 -15.40
N THR A 262 34.81 33.20 -14.53
CA THR A 262 35.42 33.53 -13.24
C THR A 262 34.68 32.97 -12.03
N HIS A 263 33.66 32.13 -12.25
CA HIS A 263 32.92 31.46 -11.19
C HIS A 263 33.85 30.59 -10.34
N VAL A 264 33.86 30.83 -9.03
CA VAL A 264 34.67 30.06 -8.08
C VAL A 264 33.78 28.95 -7.53
N TYR A 265 33.96 27.74 -8.06
CA TYR A 265 33.28 26.56 -7.52
C TYR A 265 33.78 26.26 -6.10
N ALA A 266 32.86 26.02 -5.17
CA ALA A 266 33.10 25.48 -3.84
C ALA A 266 33.38 23.97 -3.90
N ALA A 267 33.97 23.40 -2.83
CA ALA A 267 34.33 21.98 -2.83
C ALA A 267 33.05 21.15 -2.97
N GLY A 268 33.03 20.17 -3.88
CA GLY A 268 31.84 19.38 -4.17
C GLY A 268 30.86 20.03 -5.15
N GLU A 269 31.04 21.31 -5.49
CA GLU A 269 30.19 22.02 -6.43
C GLU A 269 30.55 21.68 -7.89
N LEU A 270 29.53 21.26 -8.64
CA LEU A 270 29.55 21.09 -10.08
C LEU A 270 28.67 22.15 -10.77
N PRO A 271 28.90 22.44 -12.07
CA PRO A 271 28.02 23.30 -12.84
C PRO A 271 26.62 22.71 -13.01
N ALA A 272 25.70 23.49 -13.58
CA ALA A 272 24.33 23.05 -13.82
C ALA A 272 24.25 21.72 -14.62
N PRO A 273 23.19 20.89 -14.38
CA PRO A 273 23.01 19.56 -14.94
C PRO A 273 23.29 19.44 -16.44
N GLU A 274 22.86 20.41 -17.25
CA GLU A 274 23.02 20.39 -18.71
C GLU A 274 24.48 20.24 -19.16
N TYR A 275 25.43 20.84 -18.43
CA TYR A 275 26.85 20.75 -18.73
C TYR A 275 27.44 19.39 -18.31
N GLN A 276 26.96 18.84 -17.19
CA GLN A 276 27.36 17.53 -16.70
C GLN A 276 26.88 16.42 -17.65
N GLU A 277 25.63 16.53 -18.12
CA GLU A 277 24.99 15.60 -19.03
C GLU A 277 25.61 15.63 -20.41
N ALA A 278 25.93 16.81 -20.95
CA ALA A 278 26.57 16.93 -22.27
C ALA A 278 27.89 16.13 -22.34
N ILE A 279 28.78 16.31 -21.35
CA ILE A 279 30.03 15.55 -21.30
C ILE A 279 29.77 14.06 -21.07
N THR A 280 28.83 13.71 -20.20
CA THR A 280 28.49 12.32 -19.92
C THR A 280 27.95 11.61 -21.16
N ALA A 281 27.08 12.27 -21.93
CA ALA A 281 26.52 11.77 -23.18
C ALA A 281 27.62 11.55 -24.25
N ILE A 282 28.61 12.44 -24.35
CA ILE A 282 29.78 12.29 -25.22
C ILE A 282 30.61 11.05 -24.84
N TYR A 283 30.87 10.84 -23.55
CA TYR A 283 31.60 9.66 -23.06
C TYR A 283 30.83 8.36 -23.37
N LEU A 284 29.54 8.32 -23.06
CA LEU A 284 28.70 7.14 -23.28
C LEU A 284 28.55 6.79 -24.77
N SER A 285 28.32 7.78 -25.62
CA SER A 285 28.04 7.55 -27.05
C SER A 285 29.29 7.26 -27.89
N ILE A 286 30.44 7.86 -27.55
CA ILE A 286 31.65 7.79 -28.37
C ILE A 286 32.69 6.85 -27.75
N ALA A 287 33.01 7.05 -26.48
CA ALA A 287 34.01 6.25 -25.79
C ALA A 287 33.46 4.89 -25.37
N GLY A 288 32.15 4.80 -25.13
CA GLY A 288 31.44 3.57 -24.80
C GLY A 288 31.59 3.12 -23.35
N TYR A 289 32.02 4.02 -22.44
CA TYR A 289 32.15 3.75 -21.01
C TYR A 289 31.80 4.98 -20.17
N TYR A 290 31.61 4.76 -18.87
CA TYR A 290 31.25 5.80 -17.90
C TYR A 290 32.39 6.78 -17.64
N ILE A 291 32.03 8.07 -17.55
CA ILE A 291 32.95 9.15 -17.17
C ILE A 291 33.53 8.95 -15.74
N ASP A 292 34.73 9.46 -15.51
CA ASP A 292 35.34 9.57 -14.18
C ASP A 292 35.16 10.99 -13.59
N ALA A 293 35.33 11.12 -12.27
CA ALA A 293 35.13 12.37 -11.55
C ALA A 293 36.01 13.52 -12.06
N ASN A 294 37.27 13.24 -12.40
CA ASN A 294 38.21 14.26 -12.88
C ASN A 294 37.80 14.79 -14.26
N ALA A 295 37.37 13.92 -15.18
CA ALA A 295 36.85 14.31 -16.47
C ALA A 295 35.53 15.08 -16.33
N LEU A 296 34.62 14.61 -15.49
CA LEU A 296 33.34 15.30 -15.24
C LEU A 296 33.61 16.72 -14.72
N ASP A 297 34.40 16.86 -13.66
CA ASP A 297 34.76 18.13 -13.04
C ASP A 297 35.41 19.08 -14.06
N THR A 298 36.45 18.61 -14.74
CA THR A 298 37.25 19.44 -15.65
C THR A 298 36.42 19.94 -16.84
N TYR A 299 35.70 19.05 -17.52
CA TYR A 299 35.09 19.38 -18.81
C TYR A 299 33.71 20.00 -18.66
N SER A 300 32.94 19.65 -17.63
CA SER A 300 31.67 20.36 -17.35
C SER A 300 31.94 21.81 -16.97
N LYS A 301 32.95 22.09 -16.13
CA LYS A 301 33.35 23.47 -15.76
C LYS A 301 33.88 24.26 -16.95
N GLN A 302 34.54 23.60 -17.91
CA GLN A 302 34.95 24.25 -19.15
C GLN A 302 33.76 24.62 -20.03
N LEU A 303 32.73 23.77 -20.13
CA LEU A 303 31.49 24.11 -20.84
C LEU A 303 30.78 25.28 -20.17
N ALA A 304 30.63 25.23 -18.84
CA ALA A 304 30.03 26.30 -18.07
C ALA A 304 30.79 27.62 -18.19
N ALA A 305 32.12 27.56 -18.33
CA ALA A 305 32.98 28.70 -18.64
C ALA A 305 32.89 29.16 -20.12
N GLY A 306 31.96 28.65 -20.92
CA GLY A 306 31.71 29.10 -22.29
C GLY A 306 32.58 28.46 -23.37
N ARG A 307 33.31 27.37 -23.07
CA ARG A 307 33.92 26.54 -24.13
C ARG A 307 32.82 25.78 -24.87
N SER A 308 32.90 25.69 -26.19
CA SER A 308 31.89 24.93 -26.95
C SER A 308 32.08 23.41 -26.81
N GLU A 309 30.98 22.64 -26.92
CA GLU A 309 31.05 21.18 -27.00
C GLU A 309 31.92 20.71 -28.17
N SER A 310 31.92 21.44 -29.29
CA SER A 310 32.74 21.12 -30.44
C SER A 310 34.24 21.25 -30.15
N ASP A 311 34.66 22.23 -29.35
CA ASP A 311 36.05 22.39 -28.92
C ASP A 311 36.47 21.25 -27.99
N ILE A 312 35.59 20.86 -27.06
CA ILE A 312 35.86 19.74 -26.16
C ILE A 312 35.93 18.42 -26.95
N LEU A 313 35.02 18.19 -27.89
CA LEU A 313 35.03 17.00 -28.72
C LEU A 313 36.29 16.95 -29.62
N ALA A 314 36.76 18.10 -30.12
CA ALA A 314 38.03 18.20 -30.83
C ALA A 314 39.23 17.85 -29.93
N MET A 315 39.21 18.23 -28.65
CA MET A 315 40.23 17.80 -27.68
C MET A 315 40.18 16.29 -27.43
N PHE A 316 38.97 15.73 -27.24
CA PHE A 316 38.78 14.30 -27.03
C PHE A 316 39.23 13.47 -28.22
N SER A 317 38.95 13.90 -29.45
CA SER A 317 39.31 13.16 -30.68
C SER A 317 40.80 12.79 -30.80
N LYS A 318 41.67 13.47 -30.05
CA LYS A 318 43.12 13.19 -29.96
C LYS A 318 43.45 11.99 -29.07
N GLN A 319 42.49 11.50 -28.29
CA GLN A 319 42.64 10.38 -27.37
C GLN A 319 42.17 9.07 -28.03
N PRO A 320 42.84 7.93 -27.79
CA PRO A 320 42.45 6.65 -28.40
C PRO A 320 41.00 6.24 -28.14
N ALA A 321 40.46 6.54 -26.96
CA ALA A 321 39.08 6.23 -26.59
C ALA A 321 38.03 6.94 -27.46
N PHE A 322 38.39 8.08 -28.06
CA PHE A 322 37.49 8.92 -28.85
C PHE A 322 37.90 8.96 -30.33
N ALA A 323 38.66 7.96 -30.81
CA ALA A 323 39.10 7.90 -32.20
C ALA A 323 37.94 7.92 -33.23
N LYS A 324 36.72 7.58 -32.80
CA LYS A 324 35.49 7.60 -33.61
C LYS A 324 34.72 8.94 -33.56
N ALA A 325 35.24 9.98 -32.91
CA ALA A 325 34.53 11.24 -32.69
C ALA A 325 34.04 11.92 -33.99
N ALA A 326 34.78 11.80 -35.10
CA ALA A 326 34.37 12.34 -36.40
C ALA A 326 33.52 11.38 -37.25
N SER A 327 33.25 10.16 -36.76
CA SER A 327 32.51 9.11 -37.47
C SER A 327 31.01 9.14 -37.13
N TYR A 328 30.33 10.26 -37.41
CA TYR A 328 28.92 10.48 -37.05
C TYR A 328 27.97 9.36 -37.52
N GLN A 329 28.25 8.72 -38.66
CA GLN A 329 27.47 7.57 -39.16
C GLN A 329 27.57 6.33 -38.26
N ILE A 330 28.74 6.07 -37.65
CA ILE A 330 28.93 4.97 -36.71
C ILE A 330 28.20 5.28 -35.40
N ILE A 331 28.31 6.52 -34.91
CA ILE A 331 27.63 6.95 -33.68
C ILE A 331 26.11 6.85 -33.86
N PHE A 332 25.59 7.32 -34.99
CA PHE A 332 24.17 7.14 -35.34
C PHE A 332 23.76 5.66 -35.32
N ASN A 333 24.54 4.79 -35.98
CA ASN A 333 24.19 3.37 -36.02
C ASN A 333 24.17 2.72 -34.63
N ASN A 334 25.06 3.15 -33.72
CA ASN A 334 25.08 2.67 -32.35
C ASN A 334 23.86 3.14 -31.55
N LEU A 335 23.39 4.37 -31.79
CA LEU A 335 22.28 4.98 -31.07
C LEU A 335 20.91 4.52 -31.61
N TRP A 336 20.72 4.51 -32.93
CA TRP A 336 19.46 4.12 -33.58
C TRP A 336 19.32 2.61 -33.81
N GLY A 337 20.39 1.83 -33.66
CA GLY A 337 20.39 0.40 -33.98
C GLY A 337 20.22 0.08 -35.47
N ARG A 338 20.36 1.08 -36.36
CA ARG A 338 20.28 0.93 -37.82
C ARG A 338 21.27 1.85 -38.54
N PRO A 339 21.71 1.51 -39.76
CA PRO A 339 22.57 2.40 -40.53
C PRO A 339 21.88 3.71 -40.90
N MET A 340 22.67 4.78 -40.95
CA MET A 340 22.22 6.09 -41.45
C MET A 340 22.00 6.02 -42.96
N THR A 341 20.90 6.59 -43.45
CA THR A 341 20.64 6.70 -44.88
C THR A 341 21.44 7.84 -45.52
N THR A 342 21.63 7.79 -46.85
CA THR A 342 22.32 8.87 -47.59
C THR A 342 21.65 10.23 -47.38
N ALA A 343 20.31 10.28 -47.32
CA ALA A 343 19.58 11.52 -47.12
C ALA A 343 19.84 12.12 -45.72
N GLU A 344 19.74 11.29 -44.67
CA GLU A 344 20.04 11.70 -43.28
C GLU A 344 21.49 12.19 -43.14
N SER A 345 22.43 11.51 -43.81
CA SER A 345 23.85 11.88 -43.81
C SER A 345 24.09 13.26 -44.44
N VAL A 346 23.40 13.58 -45.54
CA VAL A 346 23.48 14.91 -46.17
C VAL A 346 22.84 15.98 -45.29
N ALA A 347 21.69 15.69 -44.68
CA ALA A 347 20.99 16.62 -43.79
C ALA A 347 21.84 17.02 -42.59
N ILE A 348 22.39 16.05 -41.85
CA ILE A 348 23.27 16.29 -40.70
C ILE A 348 24.52 17.09 -41.10
N MET A 349 25.16 16.76 -42.23
CA MET A 349 26.35 17.48 -42.68
C MET A 349 26.04 18.94 -43.04
N ASN A 350 24.87 19.21 -43.63
CA ASN A 350 24.42 20.57 -43.92
C ASN A 350 24.12 21.35 -42.63
N GLU A 351 23.38 20.75 -41.70
CA GLU A 351 23.10 21.32 -40.36
C GLU A 351 24.40 21.68 -39.63
N SER A 352 25.43 20.85 -39.79
CA SER A 352 26.70 20.97 -39.09
C SER A 352 27.73 21.86 -39.78
N GLY A 353 27.35 22.58 -40.85
CA GLY A 353 28.28 23.43 -41.61
C GLY A 353 29.43 22.67 -42.28
N ASN A 354 29.18 21.40 -42.65
CA ASN A 354 30.14 20.43 -43.18
C ASN A 354 31.30 20.06 -42.23
N ASP A 355 31.12 20.23 -40.91
CA ASP A 355 32.07 19.77 -39.89
C ASP A 355 31.64 18.41 -39.31
N ALA A 356 32.53 17.42 -39.39
CA ALA A 356 32.24 16.05 -38.96
C ALA A 356 32.12 15.86 -37.44
N LEU A 357 32.75 16.73 -36.63
CA LEU A 357 32.60 16.69 -35.17
C LEU A 357 31.27 17.32 -34.76
N LYS A 358 30.89 18.43 -35.39
CA LYS A 358 29.57 19.03 -35.22
C LYS A 358 28.45 18.09 -35.67
N ALA A 359 28.68 17.30 -36.73
CA ALA A 359 27.77 16.26 -37.19
C ALA A 359 27.52 15.17 -36.13
N THR A 360 28.56 14.75 -35.39
CA THR A 360 28.39 13.80 -34.29
C THR A 360 27.56 14.39 -33.15
N LEU A 361 27.79 15.65 -32.79
CA LEU A 361 27.01 16.33 -31.74
C LEU A 361 25.54 16.52 -32.18
N ALA A 362 25.29 16.88 -33.44
CA ALA A 362 23.94 16.98 -33.98
C ALA A 362 23.21 15.62 -33.91
N VAL A 363 23.86 14.53 -34.31
CA VAL A 363 23.29 13.17 -34.18
C VAL A 363 22.91 12.86 -32.72
N LEU A 364 23.75 13.22 -31.76
CA LEU A 364 23.48 13.01 -30.34
C LEU A 364 22.30 13.87 -29.86
N ALA A 365 22.22 15.14 -30.28
CA ALA A 365 21.12 16.03 -29.95
C ALA A 365 19.78 15.50 -30.47
N HIS A 366 19.70 15.12 -31.76
CA HIS A 366 18.51 14.49 -32.35
C HIS A 366 18.12 13.21 -31.59
N PHE A 367 19.11 12.43 -31.13
CA PHE A 367 18.83 11.20 -30.38
C PHE A 367 18.15 11.49 -29.04
N ARG A 368 18.77 12.37 -28.24
CA ARG A 368 18.28 12.73 -26.90
C ARG A 368 16.93 13.43 -26.94
N ALA A 369 16.65 14.19 -28.01
CA ALA A 369 15.35 14.81 -28.26
C ALA A 369 14.29 13.80 -28.76
N ASN A 370 14.67 12.55 -29.05
CA ASN A 370 13.83 11.55 -29.72
C ASN A 370 13.27 12.05 -31.07
N GLU A 371 14.08 12.78 -31.82
CA GLU A 371 13.71 13.39 -33.09
C GLU A 371 14.27 12.61 -34.27
N SER A 372 13.50 12.53 -35.35
CA SER A 372 14.00 12.06 -36.64
C SER A 372 14.82 13.17 -37.31
N ILE A 373 16.02 12.85 -37.80
CA ILE A 373 16.88 13.78 -38.55
C ILE A 373 16.13 14.43 -39.73
N ILE A 374 15.27 13.66 -40.41
CA ILE A 374 14.41 14.14 -41.49
C ILE A 374 12.98 13.69 -41.22
N ALA A 375 12.05 14.62 -41.15
CA ALA A 375 10.64 14.31 -40.94
C ALA A 375 10.11 13.30 -41.99
N GLY A 376 9.47 12.22 -41.51
CA GLY A 376 8.88 11.18 -42.37
C GLY A 376 9.88 10.19 -43.00
N ASN A 377 11.17 10.27 -42.68
CA ASN A 377 12.20 9.35 -43.19
C ASN A 377 12.96 8.71 -42.02
N GLY A 378 13.19 7.40 -42.06
CA GLY A 378 14.02 6.67 -41.10
C GLY A 378 13.44 6.51 -39.68
N GLY A 379 12.50 7.36 -39.28
CA GLY A 379 11.84 7.33 -37.96
C GLY A 379 12.70 7.88 -36.82
N ALA A 380 12.04 8.32 -35.75
CA ALA A 380 12.66 8.64 -34.47
C ALA A 380 13.34 7.40 -33.85
N PRO A 381 14.35 7.57 -32.97
CA PRO A 381 15.06 6.45 -32.34
C PRO A 381 14.16 5.57 -31.47
N GLY A 382 13.05 6.12 -30.95
CA GLY A 382 12.07 5.42 -30.14
C GLY A 382 12.24 5.73 -28.65
N SER A 383 11.14 6.05 -27.97
CA SER A 383 11.16 6.62 -26.61
C SER A 383 11.86 5.73 -25.58
N TYR A 384 11.76 4.40 -25.69
CA TYR A 384 12.42 3.49 -24.76
C TYR A 384 13.96 3.54 -24.90
N ALA A 385 14.50 3.60 -26.13
CA ALA A 385 15.94 3.66 -26.33
C ALA A 385 16.53 4.95 -25.76
N VAL A 386 15.81 6.07 -25.95
CA VAL A 386 16.18 7.37 -25.39
C VAL A 386 16.11 7.35 -23.87
N GLN A 387 15.00 6.89 -23.28
CA GLN A 387 14.85 6.76 -21.84
C GLN A 387 15.99 5.93 -21.21
N GLN A 388 16.36 4.79 -21.81
CA GLN A 388 17.46 3.96 -21.31
C GLN A 388 18.82 4.65 -21.40
N PHE A 389 19.01 5.56 -22.37
CA PHE A 389 20.21 6.35 -22.49
C PHE A 389 20.25 7.49 -21.46
N GLU A 390 19.15 8.21 -21.29
CA GLU A 390 19.01 9.26 -20.27
C GLU A 390 19.15 8.68 -18.85
N GLN A 391 18.60 7.49 -18.60
CA GLN A 391 18.81 6.78 -17.33
C GLN A 391 20.28 6.43 -17.10
N LYS A 392 21.03 6.04 -18.15
CA LYS A 392 22.48 5.81 -18.03
C LYS A 392 23.24 7.09 -17.70
N ILE A 393 22.79 8.24 -18.22
CA ILE A 393 23.36 9.54 -17.85
C ILE A 393 23.06 9.84 -16.38
N GLY A 394 21.79 9.80 -15.97
CA GLY A 394 21.37 10.10 -14.60
C GLY A 394 21.97 9.16 -13.55
N ALA A 395 22.05 7.86 -13.83
CA ALA A 395 22.70 6.89 -12.96
C ALA A 395 24.22 7.14 -12.84
N ASN A 396 24.88 7.55 -13.92
CA ASN A 396 26.29 7.90 -13.89
C ASN A 396 26.54 9.18 -13.08
N LEU A 397 25.61 10.14 -13.15
CA LEU A 397 25.64 11.37 -12.37
C LEU A 397 25.10 11.21 -10.93
N ASN A 398 24.55 10.04 -10.58
CA ASN A 398 23.91 9.73 -9.28
C ASN A 398 22.82 10.76 -8.92
N TYR A 399 21.94 11.01 -9.88
CA TYR A 399 20.79 11.85 -9.65
C TYR A 399 19.84 11.22 -8.63
N VAL A 400 19.17 12.10 -7.87
CA VAL A 400 18.21 11.72 -6.84
C VAL A 400 17.04 10.94 -7.43
N LYS A 401 16.42 10.10 -6.59
CA LYS A 401 15.26 9.28 -6.96
C LYS A 401 13.92 9.90 -6.55
N GLN A 402 13.95 11.07 -5.93
CA GLN A 402 12.75 11.75 -5.42
C GLN A 402 12.82 13.23 -5.75
N GLY A 403 11.68 13.85 -6.04
CA GLY A 403 11.66 15.27 -6.41
C GLY A 403 10.29 15.92 -6.31
N VAL A 404 10.29 17.20 -5.93
CA VAL A 404 9.14 18.09 -6.05
C VAL A 404 9.35 18.97 -7.28
N LEU A 405 8.47 18.82 -8.26
CA LEU A 405 8.55 19.48 -9.56
C LEU A 405 7.38 20.45 -9.71
N THR A 406 7.62 21.61 -10.30
CA THR A 406 6.61 22.66 -10.50
C THR A 406 6.45 22.97 -11.98
N LYS A 407 5.19 23.06 -12.41
CA LYS A 407 4.80 23.55 -13.74
C LYS A 407 4.27 24.99 -13.62
N SER A 408 5.14 25.95 -13.94
CA SER A 408 4.86 27.40 -13.80
C SER A 408 4.80 28.19 -15.12
N GLY A 409 5.43 27.70 -16.20
CA GLY A 409 5.46 28.38 -17.51
C GLY A 409 4.53 27.76 -18.56
N GLU A 410 4.16 28.50 -19.61
CA GLU A 410 3.22 28.03 -20.65
C GLU A 410 3.75 26.83 -21.49
N ASN A 411 5.07 26.67 -21.57
CA ASN A 411 5.74 25.74 -22.49
C ASN A 411 5.72 24.25 -22.08
N GLY A 412 5.15 23.90 -20.93
CA GLY A 412 5.15 22.51 -20.45
C GLY A 412 6.38 22.11 -19.62
N GLU A 413 7.38 22.99 -19.50
CA GLU A 413 8.63 22.72 -18.79
C GLU A 413 8.39 22.53 -17.30
N LEU A 414 9.04 21.49 -16.76
CA LEU A 414 9.07 21.22 -15.33
C LEU A 414 10.30 21.88 -14.73
N THR A 415 10.12 22.54 -13.59
CA THR A 415 11.19 23.15 -12.81
C THR A 415 11.30 22.48 -11.45
N GLY A 416 12.49 22.47 -10.87
CA GLY A 416 12.69 21.94 -9.53
C GLY A 416 14.08 22.20 -8.98
N ILE A 417 14.24 21.87 -7.70
CA ILE A 417 15.48 22.05 -6.94
C ILE A 417 16.07 20.68 -6.62
N ILE A 418 16.44 19.93 -7.66
CA ILE A 418 17.10 18.63 -7.56
C ILE A 418 18.45 18.70 -8.29
N ASN A 419 19.45 17.94 -7.84
CA ASN A 419 20.77 17.78 -8.49
C ASN A 419 21.59 19.06 -8.83
N ASN A 420 21.08 20.27 -8.58
CA ASN A 420 21.67 21.55 -8.95
C ASN A 420 22.00 22.42 -7.72
N HIS A 421 22.56 21.81 -6.67
CA HIS A 421 23.09 22.52 -5.48
C HIS A 421 22.13 23.54 -4.83
N GLY A 422 20.82 23.24 -4.79
CA GLY A 422 19.82 24.14 -4.20
C GLY A 422 19.30 25.24 -5.13
N VAL A 423 19.68 25.22 -6.40
CA VAL A 423 19.23 26.17 -7.42
C VAL A 423 18.11 25.58 -8.26
N GLU A 424 17.02 26.33 -8.43
CA GLU A 424 15.91 25.97 -9.32
C GLU A 424 16.36 25.99 -10.79
N HIS A 425 15.95 24.99 -11.55
CA HIS A 425 16.27 24.87 -12.98
C HIS A 425 15.23 24.01 -13.69
N ILE A 426 15.29 23.98 -15.02
CA ILE A 426 14.46 23.11 -15.86
C ILE A 426 14.95 21.68 -15.72
N ILE A 427 14.05 20.76 -15.39
CA ILE A 427 14.34 19.35 -15.17
C ILE A 427 14.65 18.67 -16.49
N SER A 428 15.81 18.04 -16.57
CA SER A 428 16.23 17.31 -17.76
C SER A 428 15.55 15.94 -17.89
N ASN A 429 15.63 15.33 -19.08
CA ASN A 429 15.17 13.96 -19.27
C ASN A 429 15.99 12.95 -18.44
N ALA A 430 17.29 13.20 -18.22
CA ALA A 430 18.15 12.34 -17.41
C ALA A 430 17.73 12.39 -15.94
N GLU A 431 17.42 13.57 -15.42
CA GLU A 431 16.90 13.73 -14.06
C GLU A 431 15.53 13.07 -13.91
N LEU A 432 14.61 13.36 -14.82
CA LEU A 432 13.26 12.79 -14.80
C LEU A 432 13.32 11.26 -14.84
N SER A 433 14.17 10.67 -15.68
CA SER A 433 14.30 9.21 -15.81
C SER A 433 14.79 8.48 -14.55
N MET A 434 15.32 9.21 -13.56
CA MET A 434 15.83 8.67 -12.31
C MET A 434 14.81 8.75 -11.17
N LEU A 435 13.74 9.53 -11.31
CA LEU A 435 12.75 9.73 -10.27
C LEU A 435 11.80 8.53 -10.13
N ASN A 436 11.65 8.07 -8.90
CA ASN A 436 10.72 7.02 -8.49
C ASN A 436 9.51 7.59 -7.74
N ASP A 437 9.71 8.63 -6.93
CA ASP A 437 8.66 9.28 -6.14
C ASP A 437 8.61 10.77 -6.48
N ILE A 438 7.47 11.22 -6.98
CA ILE A 438 7.34 12.55 -7.59
C ILE A 438 6.17 13.27 -6.97
N THR A 439 6.39 14.52 -6.58
CA THR A 439 5.29 15.47 -6.33
C THR A 439 5.28 16.50 -7.44
N LEU A 440 4.16 16.58 -8.17
CA LEU A 440 3.97 17.50 -9.28
C LEU A 440 3.00 18.60 -8.87
N ASN A 441 3.51 19.82 -8.69
CA ASN A 441 2.72 21.01 -8.39
C ASN A 441 2.30 21.72 -9.69
N VAL A 442 1.00 21.67 -10.00
CA VAL A 442 0.43 22.27 -11.21
C VAL A 442 -0.14 23.65 -10.89
N VAL A 443 0.66 24.68 -11.17
CA VAL A 443 0.30 26.10 -10.93
C VAL A 443 -0.27 26.77 -12.19
N THR A 444 -0.01 26.20 -13.36
CA THR A 444 -0.54 26.67 -14.65
C THR A 444 -1.03 25.51 -15.47
N SER A 445 -2.24 25.65 -16.05
CA SER A 445 -2.81 24.61 -16.90
C SER A 445 -1.95 24.32 -18.13
N GLY A 446 -2.04 23.10 -18.64
CA GLY A 446 -1.32 22.69 -19.85
C GLY A 446 -0.95 21.21 -19.86
N THR A 447 -0.08 20.86 -20.81
CA THR A 447 0.42 19.50 -20.98
C THR A 447 1.72 19.33 -20.21
N ILE A 448 1.86 18.21 -19.49
CA ILE A 448 3.08 17.81 -18.82
C ILE A 448 3.50 16.44 -19.37
N ASP A 449 4.71 16.35 -19.91
CA ASP A 449 5.27 15.10 -20.44
C ASP A 449 6.23 14.49 -19.43
N ILE A 450 5.78 13.42 -18.78
CA ILE A 450 6.60 12.59 -17.89
C ILE A 450 6.81 11.19 -18.48
N SER A 451 6.76 11.06 -19.80
CA SER A 451 6.99 9.79 -20.48
C SER A 451 8.44 9.27 -20.35
N GLN A 452 9.36 10.08 -19.83
CA GLN A 452 10.73 9.64 -19.53
C GLN A 452 10.86 8.92 -18.18
N LEU A 453 9.85 8.96 -17.31
CA LEU A 453 9.90 8.23 -16.04
C LEU A 453 10.01 6.72 -16.25
N ASN A 454 10.89 6.08 -15.49
CA ASN A 454 11.13 4.65 -15.58
C ASN A 454 10.89 3.97 -14.23
N GLY A 455 9.89 3.09 -14.15
CA GLY A 455 9.67 2.24 -12.96
C GLY A 455 9.36 3.02 -11.68
N TRP A 456 8.67 4.16 -11.79
CA TRP A 456 8.26 4.96 -10.64
C TRP A 456 7.21 4.23 -9.79
N HIS A 457 7.17 4.56 -8.50
CA HIS A 457 6.25 3.95 -7.53
C HIS A 457 5.12 4.92 -7.17
N THR A 458 5.44 6.18 -6.86
CA THR A 458 4.44 7.14 -6.40
C THR A 458 4.46 8.43 -7.23
N LEU A 459 3.29 8.83 -7.72
CA LEU A 459 3.06 10.13 -8.35
C LEU A 459 1.99 10.90 -7.56
N THR A 460 2.40 11.94 -6.85
CA THR A 460 1.50 12.88 -6.19
C THR A 460 1.25 14.08 -7.08
N ILE A 461 -0.01 14.43 -7.33
CA ILE A 461 -0.41 15.58 -8.14
C ILE A 461 -1.12 16.59 -7.24
N ASP A 462 -0.54 17.79 -7.18
CA ASP A 462 -0.94 18.91 -6.32
C ASP A 462 -1.23 20.17 -7.17
N GLY A 463 -1.68 21.24 -6.51
CA GLY A 463 -2.14 22.47 -7.15
C GLY A 463 -3.65 22.45 -7.45
N THR A 464 -4.14 23.40 -8.24
CA THR A 464 -5.59 23.56 -8.52
C THR A 464 -5.92 23.56 -10.01
N GLU A 465 -4.92 23.77 -10.88
CA GLU A 465 -5.12 23.92 -12.31
C GLU A 465 -5.28 22.56 -13.01
N SER A 466 -6.01 22.55 -14.13
CA SER A 466 -6.17 21.34 -14.94
C SER A 466 -4.89 20.97 -15.67
N VAL A 467 -4.55 19.68 -15.69
CA VAL A 467 -3.35 19.15 -16.35
C VAL A 467 -3.70 18.03 -17.32
N LEU A 468 -3.08 18.07 -18.50
CA LEU A 468 -3.03 16.97 -19.44
C LEU A 468 -1.69 16.23 -19.27
N LEU A 469 -1.73 15.05 -18.67
CA LEU A 469 -0.54 14.29 -18.30
C LEU A 469 -0.21 13.22 -19.35
N LYS A 470 0.98 13.32 -19.93
CA LYS A 470 1.50 12.30 -20.84
C LYS A 470 2.43 11.36 -20.09
N LEU A 471 1.96 10.11 -19.92
CA LEU A 471 2.70 9.02 -19.30
C LEU A 471 3.43 8.19 -20.36
N PHE A 472 4.37 7.37 -19.87
CA PHE A 472 5.06 6.39 -20.70
C PHE A 472 4.09 5.29 -21.17
N ALA A 473 4.31 4.76 -22.38
CA ALA A 473 3.37 3.83 -23.02
C ALA A 473 3.52 2.36 -22.59
N GLN A 474 4.46 2.04 -21.70
CA GLN A 474 4.65 0.67 -21.19
C GLN A 474 3.75 0.37 -19.99
N ALA A 475 3.66 -0.92 -19.66
CA ALA A 475 2.91 -1.39 -18.50
C ALA A 475 3.56 -0.92 -17.19
N LEU A 476 2.77 -0.24 -16.37
CA LEU A 476 3.13 0.25 -15.05
C LEU A 476 2.52 -0.69 -14.01
N ASN A 477 3.36 -1.28 -13.16
CA ASN A 477 2.92 -2.24 -12.15
C ASN A 477 3.22 -1.73 -10.74
N ASN A 478 2.30 -1.93 -9.80
CA ASN A 478 2.45 -1.54 -8.38
C ASN A 478 2.75 -0.04 -8.24
N ILE A 479 1.87 0.78 -8.80
CA ILE A 479 2.00 2.24 -8.76
C ILE A 479 0.88 2.88 -7.94
N ASP A 480 1.23 3.97 -7.26
CA ASP A 480 0.33 4.81 -6.51
C ASP A 480 0.24 6.18 -7.20
N ILE A 481 -0.98 6.60 -7.53
CA ILE A 481 -1.27 7.97 -7.99
C ILE A 481 -2.08 8.66 -6.90
N VAL A 482 -1.47 9.65 -6.26
CA VAL A 482 -2.09 10.42 -5.19
C VAL A 482 -2.62 11.73 -5.77
N LEU A 483 -3.94 11.90 -5.75
CA LEU A 483 -4.63 13.08 -6.27
C LEU A 483 -5.03 14.00 -5.12
N LYS A 484 -4.25 15.06 -4.92
CA LYS A 484 -4.70 16.25 -4.18
C LYS A 484 -5.42 17.22 -5.12
N ASN A 485 -4.92 17.30 -6.35
CA ASN A 485 -5.58 17.96 -7.47
C ASN A 485 -6.31 16.91 -8.32
N PRO A 486 -7.65 16.84 -8.33
CA PRO A 486 -8.40 15.88 -9.15
C PRO A 486 -8.58 16.33 -10.61
N ASN A 487 -8.03 17.48 -11.03
CA ASN A 487 -8.16 18.02 -12.38
C ASN A 487 -7.13 17.43 -13.37
N VAL A 488 -6.99 16.11 -13.37
CA VAL A 488 -5.95 15.38 -14.12
C VAL A 488 -6.57 14.56 -15.25
N THR A 489 -6.18 14.83 -16.49
CA THR A 489 -6.54 14.02 -17.65
C THR A 489 -5.31 13.31 -18.19
N LEU A 490 -5.40 12.01 -18.47
CA LEU A 490 -4.31 11.28 -19.10
C LEU A 490 -4.39 11.35 -20.63
N VAL A 491 -3.27 11.66 -21.29
CA VAL A 491 -3.18 11.63 -22.77
C VAL A 491 -3.44 10.22 -23.30
N ASN A 492 -2.89 9.21 -22.63
CA ASN A 492 -3.03 7.80 -22.98
C ASN A 492 -3.48 7.02 -21.74
N PRO A 493 -4.28 5.94 -21.90
CA PRO A 493 -4.63 5.08 -20.79
C PRO A 493 -3.42 4.41 -20.14
N ILE A 494 -3.48 4.19 -18.82
CA ILE A 494 -2.49 3.39 -18.09
C ILE A 494 -2.72 1.91 -18.41
N THR A 495 -1.62 1.16 -18.51
CA THR A 495 -1.61 -0.31 -18.67
C THR A 495 -0.76 -0.93 -17.56
N GLY A 496 -0.88 -2.24 -17.30
CA GLY A 496 -0.14 -2.97 -16.24
C GLY A 496 -1.02 -3.39 -15.05
N ASN A 497 -0.45 -3.87 -13.94
CA ASN A 497 -1.24 -4.44 -12.83
C ASN A 497 -1.05 -3.69 -11.50
N ASN A 498 -2.06 -3.72 -10.63
CA ASN A 498 -2.05 -3.20 -9.27
C ASN A 498 -1.78 -1.68 -9.26
N GLN A 499 -2.78 -0.89 -9.67
CA GLN A 499 -2.73 0.56 -9.56
C GLN A 499 -3.62 1.03 -8.41
N ASN A 500 -3.05 1.84 -7.51
CA ASN A 500 -3.83 2.51 -6.48
C ASN A 500 -4.00 3.97 -6.85
N ILE A 501 -5.25 4.43 -6.89
CA ILE A 501 -5.60 5.83 -7.07
C ILE A 501 -6.12 6.35 -5.75
N ILE A 502 -5.34 7.19 -5.09
CA ILE A 502 -5.64 7.69 -3.75
C ILE A 502 -6.05 9.15 -3.90
N ILE A 503 -7.34 9.42 -3.76
CA ILE A 503 -7.88 10.78 -3.73
C ILE A 503 -7.83 11.24 -2.28
N THR A 504 -7.16 12.36 -2.02
CA THR A 504 -7.04 12.88 -0.65
C THR A 504 -8.34 13.52 -0.18
N ALA A 505 -8.53 13.60 1.14
CA ALA A 505 -9.77 14.14 1.73
C ALA A 505 -9.95 15.65 1.50
N ASP A 506 -8.85 16.36 1.18
CA ASP A 506 -8.79 17.78 0.84
C ASP A 506 -8.91 18.09 -0.67
N ALA A 507 -8.98 17.07 -1.53
CA ALA A 507 -9.21 17.25 -2.96
C ALA A 507 -10.60 17.84 -3.24
N ASP A 508 -10.68 18.88 -4.09
CA ASP A 508 -11.95 19.49 -4.50
C ASP A 508 -12.69 18.63 -5.54
N MET A 509 -13.33 17.58 -5.05
CA MET A 509 -14.11 16.67 -5.89
C MET A 509 -15.37 17.32 -6.46
N ALA A 510 -15.89 18.40 -5.87
CA ALA A 510 -17.09 19.07 -6.32
C ALA A 510 -16.90 19.79 -7.67
N HIS A 511 -15.68 20.26 -7.95
CA HIS A 511 -15.31 20.94 -9.19
C HIS A 511 -14.30 20.16 -10.05
N ALA A 512 -14.03 18.90 -9.69
CA ALA A 512 -13.06 18.06 -10.37
C ALA A 512 -13.39 17.83 -11.85
N THR A 513 -12.41 17.96 -12.75
CA THR A 513 -12.57 17.76 -14.20
C THR A 513 -11.72 16.62 -14.78
N GLY A 514 -11.03 15.86 -13.94
CA GLY A 514 -10.08 14.84 -14.39
C GLY A 514 -10.72 13.66 -15.12
N GLU A 515 -9.95 13.04 -16.01
CA GLU A 515 -10.33 11.79 -16.68
C GLU A 515 -9.16 10.81 -16.64
N LEU A 516 -9.31 9.76 -15.82
CA LEU A 516 -8.36 8.66 -15.72
C LEU A 516 -8.89 7.44 -16.48
N ARG A 517 -8.03 6.86 -17.30
CA ARG A 517 -8.37 5.73 -18.15
C ARG A 517 -7.36 4.62 -17.98
N PHE A 518 -7.87 3.40 -17.84
CA PHE A 518 -7.06 2.20 -17.77
C PHE A 518 -7.39 1.28 -18.95
N ASN A 519 -6.39 0.56 -19.44
CA ASN A 519 -6.54 -0.35 -20.57
C ASN A 519 -5.69 -1.61 -20.34
N PHE A 520 -6.30 -2.79 -20.44
CA PHE A 520 -5.66 -4.07 -20.09
C PHE A 520 -5.03 -4.09 -18.69
N ALA A 521 -5.46 -3.19 -17.81
CA ALA A 521 -4.93 -3.07 -16.47
C ALA A 521 -5.76 -3.88 -15.49
N LYS A 522 -5.10 -4.47 -14.48
CA LYS A 522 -5.75 -5.36 -13.51
C LYS A 522 -5.62 -4.83 -12.10
N ASN A 523 -6.59 -5.14 -11.25
CA ASN A 523 -6.62 -4.77 -9.83
C ASN A 523 -6.43 -3.26 -9.62
N ILE A 524 -7.31 -2.45 -10.22
CA ILE A 524 -7.30 -1.00 -10.02
C ILE A 524 -8.09 -0.70 -8.77
N ASN A 525 -7.45 -0.12 -7.77
CA ASN A 525 -8.07 0.24 -6.49
C ASN A 525 -8.18 1.76 -6.40
N VAL A 526 -9.40 2.28 -6.36
CA VAL A 526 -9.66 3.72 -6.26
C VAL A 526 -10.20 4.04 -4.87
N GLN A 527 -9.42 4.77 -4.09
CA GLN A 527 -9.70 5.10 -2.71
C GLN A 527 -10.03 6.58 -2.55
N TRP A 528 -11.12 6.87 -1.85
CA TRP A 528 -11.46 8.21 -1.40
C TRP A 528 -12.24 8.14 -0.10
N GLN A 529 -11.80 8.90 0.91
CA GLN A 529 -12.49 8.94 2.19
C GLN A 529 -13.74 9.84 2.16
N GLY A 530 -14.07 10.51 1.05
CA GLY A 530 -15.17 11.49 0.98
C GLY A 530 -14.71 12.92 1.32
N ASN A 531 -15.61 13.90 1.27
CA ASN A 531 -15.32 15.32 1.50
C ASN A 531 -15.71 15.82 2.91
N SER A 532 -15.07 15.30 3.97
CA SER A 532 -14.94 15.84 5.34
C SER A 532 -16.16 16.42 6.11
N ILE A 533 -17.38 16.41 5.57
CA ILE A 533 -18.62 16.80 6.26
C ILE A 533 -19.26 15.52 6.81
N ASN A 534 -19.12 15.27 8.12
CA ASN A 534 -19.79 14.14 8.77
C ASN A 534 -21.30 14.23 8.56
N ASP A 535 -21.90 13.08 8.25
CA ASP A 535 -23.35 12.91 7.99
C ASP A 535 -23.89 13.73 6.80
N GLY A 536 -23.01 14.31 5.97
CA GLY A 536 -23.34 15.08 4.77
C GLY A 536 -23.22 14.26 3.48
N ALA A 537 -23.88 14.71 2.41
CA ALA A 537 -23.75 14.08 1.11
C ALA A 537 -22.36 14.32 0.50
N ASN A 538 -21.75 13.28 -0.06
CA ASN A 538 -20.52 13.43 -0.84
C ASN A 538 -20.80 14.30 -2.07
N SER A 539 -19.87 15.19 -2.41
CA SER A 539 -19.94 16.00 -3.63
C SER A 539 -18.83 15.56 -4.58
N VAL A 540 -19.24 15.09 -5.76
CA VAL A 540 -18.36 14.66 -6.84
C VAL A 540 -18.92 15.21 -8.15
N SER A 541 -18.07 15.91 -8.88
CA SER A 541 -18.38 16.52 -10.18
C SER A 541 -18.81 15.48 -11.22
N ASP A 542 -19.74 15.87 -12.08
CA ASP A 542 -20.18 15.07 -13.24
C ASP A 542 -19.12 15.03 -14.36
N THR A 543 -18.07 15.84 -14.28
CA THR A 543 -16.96 15.87 -15.24
C THR A 543 -15.76 15.03 -14.81
N PHE A 544 -15.66 14.63 -13.54
CA PHE A 544 -14.61 13.72 -13.08
C PHE A 544 -14.94 12.27 -13.42
N LYS A 545 -14.05 11.59 -14.14
CA LYS A 545 -14.30 10.25 -14.70
C LYS A 545 -13.14 9.31 -14.46
N ILE A 546 -13.48 8.06 -14.12
CA ILE A 546 -12.51 6.97 -14.06
C ILE A 546 -13.09 5.76 -14.78
N LYS A 547 -12.35 5.27 -15.78
CA LYS A 547 -12.68 4.03 -16.48
C LYS A 547 -11.70 2.93 -16.12
N GLY A 548 -12.17 1.96 -15.33
CA GLY A 548 -11.47 0.72 -15.01
C GLY A 548 -11.36 -0.23 -16.20
N TYR A 549 -10.97 -1.49 -15.95
CA TYR A 549 -10.82 -2.48 -17.02
C TYR A 549 -11.10 -3.94 -16.62
N ASP A 550 -10.78 -4.37 -15.40
CA ASP A 550 -10.70 -5.79 -15.02
C ASP A 550 -11.54 -6.18 -13.80
N GLN A 551 -11.75 -7.49 -13.65
CA GLN A 551 -12.56 -8.12 -12.59
C GLN A 551 -12.12 -7.81 -11.16
N GLY A 552 -10.82 -7.66 -10.89
CA GLY A 552 -10.31 -7.37 -9.54
C GLY A 552 -10.29 -5.88 -9.16
N SER A 553 -10.97 -5.02 -9.92
CA SER A 553 -10.95 -3.57 -9.69
C SER A 553 -12.00 -3.16 -8.65
N VAL A 554 -11.58 -2.31 -7.71
CA VAL A 554 -12.39 -1.87 -6.56
C VAL A 554 -12.52 -0.35 -6.58
N LEU A 555 -13.73 0.14 -6.33
CA LEU A 555 -14.04 1.57 -6.25
C LEU A 555 -14.59 1.92 -4.87
N ALA A 556 -14.07 2.96 -4.23
CA ALA A 556 -14.62 3.46 -2.98
C ALA A 556 -16.08 3.92 -3.15
N ALA A 557 -16.99 3.42 -2.31
CA ALA A 557 -18.41 3.77 -2.34
C ALA A 557 -18.66 5.28 -2.14
N ASN A 558 -17.74 5.99 -1.49
CA ASN A 558 -17.81 7.44 -1.31
C ASN A 558 -17.87 8.22 -2.64
N LEU A 559 -17.33 7.68 -3.74
CA LEU A 559 -17.33 8.35 -5.04
C LEU A 559 -18.71 8.36 -5.72
N ILE A 560 -19.64 7.52 -5.28
CA ILE A 560 -20.99 7.46 -5.82
C ILE A 560 -21.90 8.41 -5.04
N THR A 561 -22.57 9.29 -5.77
CA THR A 561 -23.46 10.32 -5.23
C THR A 561 -24.92 10.04 -5.55
N LYS A 562 -25.82 10.52 -4.69
CA LYS A 562 -27.28 10.45 -4.88
C LYS A 562 -27.91 11.80 -4.53
N ASN A 563 -28.69 12.35 -5.44
CA ASN A 563 -29.50 13.55 -5.19
C ASN A 563 -30.94 13.28 -5.65
N VAL A 564 -31.90 13.43 -4.75
CA VAL A 564 -33.33 13.27 -5.02
C VAL A 564 -33.93 14.66 -5.24
N TYR A 565 -34.54 14.87 -6.41
CA TYR A 565 -35.22 16.12 -6.76
C TYR A 565 -36.72 15.89 -6.86
N LEU A 566 -37.47 16.40 -5.89
CA LEU A 566 -38.92 16.32 -5.80
C LEU A 566 -39.56 17.64 -6.25
N THR A 567 -40.73 17.53 -6.87
CA THR A 567 -41.57 18.65 -7.32
C THR A 567 -42.97 18.51 -6.74
N THR A 568 -43.50 19.59 -6.21
CA THR A 568 -44.88 19.63 -5.68
C THR A 568 -45.89 19.84 -6.80
N GLY A 569 -46.78 18.86 -6.99
CA GLY A 569 -47.90 18.92 -7.92
C GLY A 569 -49.01 19.89 -7.47
N VAL A 570 -49.93 20.21 -8.38
CA VAL A 570 -51.07 21.11 -8.12
C VAL A 570 -52.06 20.57 -7.08
N ASP A 571 -52.09 19.26 -6.88
CA ASP A 571 -52.86 18.52 -5.87
C ASP A 571 -52.09 18.29 -4.56
N GLY A 572 -50.84 18.77 -4.49
CA GLY A 572 -49.94 18.58 -3.35
C GLY A 572 -49.19 17.25 -3.35
N ALA A 573 -49.36 16.39 -4.37
CA ALA A 573 -48.59 15.17 -4.50
C ALA A 573 -47.14 15.48 -4.90
N LEU A 574 -46.20 14.68 -4.41
CA LEU A 574 -44.78 14.78 -4.76
C LEU A 574 -44.42 13.74 -5.82
N SER A 575 -43.69 14.17 -6.85
CA SER A 575 -43.02 13.30 -7.81
C SER A 575 -41.61 13.81 -8.06
N GLY A 576 -40.70 12.97 -8.58
CA GLY A 576 -39.32 13.40 -8.70
C GLY A 576 -38.39 12.53 -9.53
N THR A 577 -37.12 12.95 -9.53
CA THR A 577 -36.02 12.25 -10.20
C THR A 577 -34.84 12.09 -9.26
N ILE A 578 -34.16 10.94 -9.33
CA ILE A 578 -32.85 10.76 -8.73
C ILE A 578 -31.79 11.23 -9.75
N ALA A 579 -30.76 11.92 -9.31
CA ALA A 579 -29.53 12.18 -10.07
C ALA A 579 -28.34 11.52 -9.38
N THR A 580 -27.44 10.95 -10.17
CA THR A 580 -26.24 10.27 -9.69
C THR A 580 -25.11 10.38 -10.72
N ASN A 581 -23.88 10.24 -10.26
CA ASN A 581 -22.66 10.24 -11.06
C ASN A 581 -22.13 8.84 -11.38
N VAL A 582 -22.90 7.76 -11.15
CA VAL A 582 -22.48 6.37 -11.43
C VAL A 582 -21.90 6.21 -12.83
N GLY A 583 -22.46 6.87 -13.86
CA GLY A 583 -21.97 6.81 -15.23
C GLY A 583 -20.54 7.31 -15.45
N ASN A 584 -19.95 8.00 -14.46
CA ASN A 584 -18.56 8.44 -14.51
C ASN A 584 -17.55 7.37 -14.09
N PHE A 585 -18.02 6.30 -13.45
CA PHE A 585 -17.20 5.21 -12.96
C PHE A 585 -17.65 3.90 -13.61
N THR A 586 -16.90 3.45 -14.61
CA THR A 586 -17.24 2.24 -15.38
C THR A 586 -16.20 1.15 -15.17
N LEU A 587 -16.65 -0.11 -15.15
CA LEU A 587 -15.80 -1.31 -15.06
C LEU A 587 -15.06 -1.46 -13.71
N PHE A 588 -15.76 -1.20 -12.60
CA PHE A 588 -15.31 -1.49 -11.23
C PHE A 588 -16.25 -2.49 -10.56
N PRO A 589 -16.02 -3.80 -10.70
CA PRO A 589 -17.00 -4.80 -10.28
C PRO A 589 -17.36 -4.78 -8.80
N GLN A 590 -16.44 -4.35 -7.93
CA GLN A 590 -16.65 -4.28 -6.48
C GLN A 590 -16.64 -2.84 -5.96
N LEU A 591 -17.43 -2.60 -4.91
CA LEU A 591 -17.52 -1.34 -4.20
C LEU A 591 -17.03 -1.48 -2.76
N ASP A 592 -16.02 -0.71 -2.37
CA ASP A 592 -15.51 -0.75 -1.00
C ASP A 592 -16.34 0.15 -0.08
N LEU A 593 -16.88 -0.45 0.98
CA LEU A 593 -17.69 0.23 2.01
C LEU A 593 -16.82 0.82 3.13
N ALA A 594 -15.53 0.50 3.19
CA ALA A 594 -14.62 1.03 4.19
C ALA A 594 -14.56 2.57 4.16
N GLY A 595 -14.75 3.19 5.32
CA GLY A 595 -14.75 4.64 5.47
C GLY A 595 -15.91 5.35 4.74
N TYR A 596 -16.96 4.63 4.33
CA TYR A 596 -18.14 5.27 3.75
C TYR A 596 -18.78 6.22 4.78
N ARG A 597 -18.89 7.50 4.41
CA ARG A 597 -19.47 8.55 5.26
C ARG A 597 -20.54 9.39 4.57
N GLY A 598 -20.87 9.05 3.32
CA GLY A 598 -21.82 9.80 2.50
C GLY A 598 -23.28 9.56 2.84
N THR A 599 -24.16 10.32 2.18
CA THR A 599 -25.62 10.11 2.14
C THR A 599 -26.21 10.75 0.88
N GLY A 600 -27.48 10.51 0.59
CA GLY A 600 -28.20 11.19 -0.49
C GLY A 600 -28.84 12.51 -0.02
N SER A 601 -28.84 13.55 -0.86
CA SER A 601 -29.55 14.81 -0.57
C SER A 601 -30.96 14.81 -1.13
N ILE A 602 -31.92 15.44 -0.45
CA ILE A 602 -33.32 15.56 -0.87
C ILE A 602 -33.67 17.03 -1.07
N TYR A 603 -34.09 17.36 -2.29
CA TYR A 603 -34.55 18.68 -2.67
C TYR A 603 -36.05 18.65 -2.97
N VAL A 604 -36.79 19.64 -2.49
CA VAL A 604 -38.20 19.87 -2.86
C VAL A 604 -38.29 21.26 -3.49
N ASP A 605 -38.81 21.33 -4.72
CA ASP A 605 -38.96 22.57 -5.49
C ASP A 605 -37.65 23.40 -5.56
N GLY A 606 -36.52 22.69 -5.65
CA GLY A 606 -35.17 23.27 -5.75
C GLY A 606 -34.52 23.67 -4.42
N GLN A 607 -35.19 23.49 -3.28
CA GLN A 607 -34.63 23.75 -1.95
C GLN A 607 -34.17 22.44 -1.29
N LEU A 608 -32.97 22.43 -0.70
CA LEU A 608 -32.51 21.30 0.12
C LEU A 608 -33.36 21.22 1.39
N VAL A 609 -34.09 20.12 1.56
CA VAL A 609 -35.02 19.92 2.69
C VAL A 609 -34.61 18.78 3.62
N GLY A 610 -33.72 17.89 3.18
CA GLY A 610 -33.25 16.76 3.99
C GLY A 610 -32.20 15.91 3.30
N ASN A 611 -31.91 14.75 3.90
CA ASN A 611 -31.02 13.72 3.36
C ASN A 611 -31.61 12.31 3.61
N GLU A 612 -30.96 11.28 3.10
CA GLU A 612 -31.41 9.88 3.21
C GLU A 612 -31.17 9.25 4.60
N GLY A 613 -30.51 9.96 5.52
CA GLY A 613 -30.04 9.44 6.81
C GLY A 613 -28.51 9.39 6.88
N ARG A 614 -27.97 8.91 8.01
CA ARG A 614 -26.52 8.78 8.22
C ARG A 614 -25.98 7.55 7.48
N HIS A 615 -24.94 7.73 6.68
CA HIS A 615 -24.16 6.65 6.04
C HIS A 615 -25.01 5.67 5.22
N VAL A 616 -25.99 6.20 4.46
CA VAL A 616 -26.90 5.41 3.63
C VAL A 616 -26.41 5.35 2.19
N PHE A 617 -26.04 4.15 1.74
CA PHE A 617 -25.61 3.83 0.39
C PHE A 617 -26.71 3.08 -0.39
N ASP A 618 -27.04 3.54 -1.60
CA ASP A 618 -28.09 2.94 -2.43
C ASP A 618 -27.48 2.15 -3.60
N ILE A 619 -27.42 0.82 -3.47
CA ILE A 619 -26.89 -0.05 -4.54
C ILE A 619 -27.86 -0.17 -5.73
N GLY A 620 -29.13 0.17 -5.54
CA GLY A 620 -30.15 0.21 -6.60
C GLY A 620 -29.74 1.12 -7.76
N LEU A 621 -28.96 2.18 -7.48
CA LEU A 621 -28.43 3.09 -8.52
C LEU A 621 -27.53 2.39 -9.54
N LEU A 622 -26.90 1.28 -9.17
CA LEU A 622 -25.92 0.54 -9.98
C LEU A 622 -26.50 -0.78 -10.51
N ALA A 623 -27.34 -1.42 -9.71
CA ALA A 623 -27.93 -2.72 -10.00
C ALA A 623 -29.12 -2.65 -10.96
N ASP A 624 -30.14 -1.90 -10.57
CA ASP A 624 -31.41 -1.78 -11.27
C ASP A 624 -32.04 -0.44 -10.85
N PRO A 625 -31.96 0.60 -11.71
CA PRO A 625 -32.50 1.91 -11.37
C PRO A 625 -34.00 1.91 -11.02
N SER A 626 -34.75 0.84 -11.36
CA SER A 626 -36.16 0.72 -11.01
C SER A 626 -36.42 0.40 -9.52
N ILE A 627 -35.44 -0.12 -8.79
CA ILE A 627 -35.55 -0.39 -7.35
C ILE A 627 -34.96 0.74 -6.49
N ALA A 628 -34.29 1.73 -7.08
CA ALA A 628 -33.79 2.90 -6.37
C ALA A 628 -34.98 3.75 -5.85
N ASN A 629 -34.99 4.04 -4.55
CA ASN A 629 -36.10 4.70 -3.86
C ASN A 629 -35.61 5.78 -2.90
N ILE A 630 -36.48 6.32 -2.04
CA ILE A 630 -36.12 7.26 -0.97
C ILE A 630 -36.21 6.51 0.36
N HIS A 631 -35.10 6.46 1.10
CA HIS A 631 -35.00 5.82 2.41
C HIS A 631 -35.50 6.74 3.54
N ASN A 632 -35.42 8.06 3.35
CA ASN A 632 -35.94 9.01 4.34
C ASN A 632 -37.43 8.77 4.65
N LYS A 633 -37.71 8.54 5.94
CA LYS A 633 -39.04 8.16 6.47
C LYS A 633 -40.14 9.16 6.13
N ASP A 634 -39.83 10.45 6.06
CA ASP A 634 -40.79 11.52 5.78
C ASP A 634 -41.28 11.51 4.32
N TYR A 635 -40.54 10.86 3.42
CA TYR A 635 -40.80 10.82 1.98
C TYR A 635 -41.11 9.42 1.43
N THR A 636 -41.36 8.44 2.31
CA THR A 636 -41.75 7.06 1.93
C THR A 636 -43.04 6.95 1.12
N HIS A 637 -43.87 7.99 1.13
CA HIS A 637 -45.13 8.07 0.39
C HIS A 637 -44.95 8.47 -1.10
N VAL A 638 -43.74 8.85 -1.51
CA VAL A 638 -43.42 9.23 -2.89
C VAL A 638 -43.22 7.97 -3.73
N THR A 639 -44.08 7.76 -4.71
CA THR A 639 -44.05 6.55 -5.56
C THR A 639 -43.73 6.82 -7.03
N ASP A 640 -43.92 8.05 -7.52
CA ASP A 640 -43.50 8.48 -8.86
C ASP A 640 -42.09 9.07 -8.81
N LEU A 641 -41.09 8.16 -8.79
CA LEU A 641 -39.67 8.49 -8.77
C LEU A 641 -38.98 7.87 -9.98
N LYS A 642 -38.16 8.65 -10.68
CA LYS A 642 -37.38 8.18 -11.83
C LYS A 642 -35.89 8.28 -11.58
N ALA A 643 -35.18 7.16 -11.64
CA ALA A 643 -33.73 7.15 -11.68
C ALA A 643 -33.22 7.17 -13.14
N PRO A 644 -31.99 7.66 -13.41
CA PRO A 644 -31.44 7.66 -14.76
C PRO A 644 -31.22 6.22 -15.23
N GLU A 645 -31.61 5.94 -16.47
CA GLU A 645 -31.20 4.71 -17.15
C GLU A 645 -29.70 4.81 -17.46
N LEU A 646 -28.90 4.03 -16.73
CA LEU A 646 -27.44 3.98 -16.89
C LEU A 646 -26.99 2.82 -17.79
N TRP A 647 -27.95 2.17 -18.46
CA TRP A 647 -27.81 0.93 -19.21
C TRP A 647 -26.85 1.06 -20.41
N ASP A 648 -25.59 0.61 -20.25
CA ASP A 648 -24.78 0.04 -21.34
C ASP A 648 -24.78 -1.49 -21.20
N PRO A 649 -25.72 -2.18 -21.86
CA PRO A 649 -25.79 -3.63 -21.86
C PRO A 649 -24.80 -4.16 -22.88
N ALA A 650 -23.51 -4.04 -22.62
CA ALA A 650 -22.54 -4.77 -23.41
C ALA A 650 -22.57 -6.26 -22.99
N TRP A 651 -23.67 -6.93 -23.36
CA TRP A 651 -23.83 -8.38 -23.30
C TRP A 651 -22.58 -9.04 -23.89
N GLY A 652 -21.80 -9.72 -23.04
CA GLY A 652 -20.59 -10.44 -23.45
C GLY A 652 -19.26 -9.79 -23.09
N MET A 653 -19.22 -8.73 -22.28
CA MET A 653 -17.95 -8.35 -21.64
C MET A 653 -17.61 -9.34 -20.52
N PRO A 654 -16.43 -9.98 -20.55
CA PRO A 654 -16.01 -10.87 -19.47
C PRO A 654 -15.84 -10.15 -18.12
N ASN A 655 -15.89 -8.82 -18.05
CA ASN A 655 -15.38 -8.06 -16.90
C ASN A 655 -16.44 -7.35 -16.02
N GLY A 656 -17.75 -7.62 -16.21
CA GLY A 656 -18.84 -7.05 -15.38
C GLY A 656 -19.08 -5.53 -15.57
N PHE A 657 -20.11 -4.99 -14.91
CA PHE A 657 -20.36 -3.55 -14.77
C PHE A 657 -20.00 -3.06 -13.35
N THR A 658 -20.03 -1.75 -13.11
CA THR A 658 -19.65 -1.21 -11.79
C THR A 658 -20.59 -1.71 -10.68
N GLY A 659 -20.05 -2.35 -9.63
CA GLY A 659 -20.84 -2.95 -8.55
C GLY A 659 -21.52 -4.27 -8.89
N SER A 660 -21.15 -4.92 -10.01
CA SER A 660 -21.74 -6.21 -10.42
C SER A 660 -21.34 -7.41 -9.54
N TYR A 661 -20.26 -7.29 -8.76
CA TYR A 661 -19.72 -8.31 -7.86
C TYR A 661 -19.99 -7.96 -6.38
N GLY A 662 -20.88 -6.99 -6.13
CA GLY A 662 -21.23 -6.56 -4.78
C GLY A 662 -20.15 -5.68 -4.14
N PHE A 663 -19.76 -6.04 -2.92
CA PHE A 663 -19.04 -5.17 -2.00
C PHE A 663 -17.70 -5.74 -1.57
N ALA A 664 -16.79 -4.84 -1.23
CA ALA A 664 -15.59 -5.15 -0.46
C ALA A 664 -15.65 -4.42 0.89
N LEU A 665 -14.96 -4.95 1.90
CA LEU A 665 -14.71 -4.30 3.18
C LEU A 665 -13.22 -4.36 3.49
N SER A 666 -12.51 -3.30 3.14
CA SER A 666 -11.05 -3.21 3.37
C SER A 666 -10.67 -2.66 4.76
N GLY A 667 -11.63 -2.09 5.49
CA GLY A 667 -11.38 -1.36 6.74
C GLY A 667 -12.67 -0.94 7.45
N PHE A 668 -12.56 -0.03 8.41
CA PHE A 668 -13.65 0.36 9.32
C PHE A 668 -14.90 0.90 8.61
N ALA A 669 -16.09 0.44 9.02
CA ALA A 669 -17.40 0.90 8.54
C ALA A 669 -18.29 1.35 9.71
N ASP A 670 -18.55 2.65 9.81
CA ASP A 670 -19.33 3.25 10.91
C ASP A 670 -20.83 3.20 10.62
N ASN A 671 -21.51 2.12 11.01
CA ASN A 671 -22.98 1.99 10.87
C ASN A 671 -23.47 2.30 9.44
N VAL A 672 -22.85 1.67 8.44
CA VAL A 672 -23.21 1.86 7.03
C VAL A 672 -24.51 1.10 6.73
N THR A 673 -25.49 1.76 6.15
CA THR A 673 -26.73 1.11 5.69
C THR A 673 -26.73 1.04 4.16
N VAL A 674 -26.70 -0.17 3.61
CA VAL A 674 -26.83 -0.43 2.18
C VAL A 674 -28.29 -0.76 1.88
N ILE A 675 -28.96 0.08 1.11
CA ILE A 675 -30.38 -0.09 0.74
C ILE A 675 -30.54 -0.57 -0.69
N ASN A 676 -31.72 -1.14 -0.96
CA ASN A 676 -32.13 -1.63 -2.27
C ASN A 676 -31.19 -2.72 -2.81
N VAL A 677 -30.73 -3.62 -1.93
CA VAL A 677 -29.98 -4.81 -2.37
C VAL A 677 -30.90 -5.65 -3.28
N PRO A 678 -30.53 -5.86 -4.56
CA PRO A 678 -31.39 -6.52 -5.54
C PRO A 678 -31.53 -8.02 -5.25
N VAL A 679 -32.54 -8.66 -5.83
CA VAL A 679 -32.53 -10.13 -6.02
C VAL A 679 -31.77 -10.47 -7.30
N ASP A 680 -30.83 -11.43 -7.19
CA ASP A 680 -30.09 -11.94 -8.33
C ASP A 680 -31.09 -12.46 -9.38
N SER A 681 -31.22 -11.71 -10.46
CA SER A 681 -32.26 -11.94 -11.47
C SER A 681 -31.94 -13.14 -12.38
N PHE A 682 -30.71 -13.65 -12.33
CA PHE A 682 -30.17 -14.63 -13.27
C PHE A 682 -29.29 -15.65 -12.54
N MET A 683 -29.82 -16.85 -12.29
CA MET A 683 -29.07 -17.96 -11.68
C MET A 683 -27.89 -18.48 -12.53
N ASP A 684 -27.66 -17.92 -13.72
CA ASP A 684 -26.58 -18.30 -14.65
C ASP A 684 -25.55 -17.17 -14.88
N ALA A 685 -25.66 -16.04 -14.19
CA ALA A 685 -24.66 -14.98 -14.28
C ALA A 685 -23.39 -15.36 -13.50
N PRO A 686 -22.17 -15.15 -14.02
CA PRO A 686 -20.94 -15.48 -13.32
C PRO A 686 -20.60 -14.53 -12.15
N PHE A 687 -21.54 -13.67 -11.75
CA PHE A 687 -21.38 -12.63 -10.75
C PHE A 687 -22.69 -12.36 -10.00
N SER A 688 -22.57 -11.94 -8.74
CA SER A 688 -23.69 -11.63 -7.83
C SER A 688 -23.43 -10.31 -7.11
N GLN A 689 -24.47 -9.50 -6.97
CA GLN A 689 -24.42 -8.25 -6.19
C GLN A 689 -24.67 -8.50 -4.69
N ARG A 690 -25.00 -9.74 -4.32
CA ARG A 690 -25.17 -10.24 -2.96
C ARG A 690 -23.89 -10.87 -2.44
N ALA A 691 -22.75 -10.27 -2.75
CA ALA A 691 -21.45 -10.73 -2.29
C ALA A 691 -20.76 -9.62 -1.48
N LEU A 692 -20.14 -10.01 -0.37
CA LEU A 692 -19.30 -9.16 0.46
C LEU A 692 -17.94 -9.83 0.63
N GLU A 693 -16.88 -9.22 0.12
CA GLU A 693 -15.51 -9.68 0.29
C GLU A 693 -14.78 -8.89 1.37
N ILE A 694 -14.35 -9.57 2.44
CA ILE A 694 -13.55 -9.00 3.51
C ILE A 694 -12.08 -9.08 3.09
N THR A 695 -11.52 -7.93 2.69
CA THR A 695 -10.17 -7.82 2.13
C THR A 695 -9.18 -7.20 3.12
N GLY A 696 -9.67 -6.64 4.23
CA GLY A 696 -8.87 -6.09 5.31
C GLY A 696 -9.52 -6.28 6.68
N ASN A 697 -9.12 -5.47 7.65
CA ASN A 697 -9.63 -5.54 9.02
C ASN A 697 -10.51 -4.34 9.33
N ALA A 698 -11.82 -4.57 9.45
CA ALA A 698 -12.80 -3.54 9.79
C ALA A 698 -12.86 -3.27 11.31
N GLY A 699 -12.52 -4.26 12.12
CA GLY A 699 -12.55 -4.18 13.59
C GLY A 699 -13.96 -4.33 14.19
N GLU A 700 -14.00 -4.67 15.47
CA GLU A 700 -15.23 -5.05 16.20
C GLU A 700 -16.32 -3.97 16.23
N ASN A 701 -15.94 -2.70 16.11
CA ASN A 701 -16.88 -1.56 16.13
C ASN A 701 -17.51 -1.28 14.76
N SER A 702 -17.11 -2.01 13.71
CA SER A 702 -17.73 -1.87 12.40
C SER A 702 -19.12 -2.46 12.40
N HIS A 703 -20.06 -1.76 11.76
CA HIS A 703 -21.43 -2.22 11.63
C HIS A 703 -21.97 -1.90 10.24
N ILE A 704 -22.55 -2.91 9.57
CA ILE A 704 -23.16 -2.77 8.25
C ILE A 704 -24.54 -3.42 8.26
N THR A 705 -25.55 -2.68 7.80
CA THR A 705 -26.91 -3.18 7.60
C THR A 705 -27.22 -3.27 6.11
N PHE A 706 -27.69 -4.43 5.65
CA PHE A 706 -28.17 -4.63 4.28
C PHE A 706 -29.70 -4.70 4.23
N GLU A 707 -30.33 -3.72 3.60
CA GLU A 707 -31.78 -3.68 3.36
C GLU A 707 -32.10 -4.05 1.91
N TYR A 708 -32.93 -5.07 1.73
CA TYR A 708 -33.28 -5.62 0.42
C TYR A 708 -34.48 -4.88 -0.16
N ALA A 709 -34.45 -4.67 -1.48
CA ALA A 709 -35.61 -4.12 -2.18
C ALA A 709 -36.74 -5.17 -2.21
N PRO A 710 -38.02 -4.75 -2.07
CA PRO A 710 -39.15 -5.63 -2.34
C PRO A 710 -39.08 -6.12 -3.78
N ASP A 711 -39.03 -7.43 -3.96
CA ASP A 711 -38.96 -8.04 -5.29
C ASP A 711 -39.97 -9.18 -5.35
N TYR A 712 -40.67 -9.33 -6.47
CA TYR A 712 -41.65 -10.38 -6.65
C TYR A 712 -41.01 -11.66 -7.20
N ARG A 713 -39.74 -11.61 -7.66
CA ARG A 713 -39.06 -12.74 -8.30
C ARG A 713 -38.49 -13.79 -7.34
N TYR A 714 -38.69 -13.64 -6.02
CA TYR A 714 -38.21 -14.60 -5.02
C TYR A 714 -38.68 -16.03 -5.36
N LYS A 715 -37.72 -16.95 -5.45
CA LYS A 715 -37.95 -18.39 -5.53
C LYS A 715 -37.74 -18.99 -4.14
N ASN A 716 -38.30 -20.18 -3.91
CA ASN A 716 -38.35 -20.91 -2.62
C ASN A 716 -37.00 -21.10 -1.90
N PHE A 717 -35.86 -20.82 -2.54
CA PHE A 717 -34.50 -20.91 -1.98
C PHE A 717 -33.69 -19.71 -2.48
N SER A 718 -33.32 -18.78 -1.60
CA SER A 718 -32.66 -17.53 -2.01
C SER A 718 -31.46 -17.20 -1.11
N PRO A 719 -30.22 -17.12 -1.65
CA PRO A 719 -29.09 -16.65 -0.88
C PRO A 719 -29.32 -15.18 -0.51
N VAL A 720 -29.22 -14.86 0.78
CA VAL A 720 -29.30 -13.47 1.24
C VAL A 720 -27.99 -12.79 0.89
N MET A 721 -26.87 -13.37 1.32
CA MET A 721 -25.54 -12.86 1.01
C MET A 721 -24.49 -13.98 1.09
N THR A 722 -23.49 -13.90 0.20
CA THR A 722 -22.24 -14.64 0.29
C THR A 722 -21.17 -13.74 0.89
N ILE A 723 -20.65 -14.11 2.05
CA ILE A 723 -19.58 -13.40 2.78
C ILE A 723 -18.30 -14.18 2.60
N THR A 724 -17.27 -13.60 2.00
CA THR A 724 -15.98 -14.25 1.76
C THR A 724 -14.85 -13.47 2.41
N PHE A 725 -14.04 -14.12 3.23
CA PHE A 725 -12.77 -13.57 3.70
C PHE A 725 -11.66 -13.96 2.72
N ASP A 726 -10.94 -12.99 2.16
CA ASP A 726 -9.72 -13.21 1.35
C ASP A 726 -8.63 -12.16 1.67
N ALA A 727 -8.61 -11.68 2.92
CA ALA A 727 -7.61 -10.73 3.37
C ALA A 727 -6.20 -11.35 3.33
N LYS A 728 -5.26 -10.63 2.71
CA LYS A 728 -3.87 -11.06 2.47
C LYS A 728 -2.90 -10.19 3.26
N ASN A 729 -1.77 -10.78 3.65
CA ASN A 729 -0.70 -10.08 4.39
C ASN A 729 -1.13 -9.46 5.74
N ILE A 730 -2.23 -9.94 6.34
CA ILE A 730 -2.64 -9.57 7.70
C ILE A 730 -2.91 -10.84 8.52
N THR A 731 -2.75 -10.76 9.84
CA THR A 731 -2.93 -11.91 10.74
C THR A 731 -4.36 -12.07 11.25
N HIS A 732 -5.14 -10.99 11.24
CA HIS A 732 -6.52 -10.99 11.72
C HIS A 732 -7.40 -10.10 10.84
N ALA A 733 -8.56 -10.62 10.43
CA ALA A 733 -9.58 -9.92 9.68
C ALA A 733 -10.90 -9.98 10.46
N ASP A 734 -11.30 -8.85 11.05
CA ASP A 734 -12.62 -8.72 11.68
C ASP A 734 -13.56 -7.99 10.71
N ALA A 735 -14.67 -8.63 10.33
CA ALA A 735 -15.72 -8.03 9.51
C ALA A 735 -16.66 -7.10 10.32
N GLY A 736 -16.50 -7.06 11.64
CA GLY A 736 -17.40 -6.37 12.55
C GLY A 736 -18.72 -7.11 12.68
N THR A 737 -19.81 -6.36 12.66
CA THR A 737 -21.17 -6.85 12.82
C THR A 737 -21.99 -6.58 11.57
N LEU A 738 -22.65 -7.62 11.05
CA LEU A 738 -23.54 -7.53 9.89
C LEU A 738 -25.00 -7.76 10.33
N SER A 739 -25.91 -6.95 9.81
CA SER A 739 -27.36 -7.16 9.95
C SER A 739 -28.06 -7.13 8.59
N PHE A 740 -29.19 -7.83 8.51
CA PHE A 740 -29.97 -7.97 7.28
C PHE A 740 -31.43 -7.61 7.55
N LYS A 741 -32.03 -6.94 6.58
CA LYS A 741 -33.45 -6.63 6.54
C LYS A 741 -34.05 -7.08 5.21
N THR A 742 -34.76 -8.19 5.22
CA THR A 742 -35.37 -8.78 4.01
C THR A 742 -36.87 -8.47 3.97
N ASP A 743 -37.37 -7.98 2.83
CA ASP A 743 -38.78 -7.70 2.59
C ASP A 743 -39.31 -8.65 1.50
N THR A 744 -39.60 -9.88 1.91
CA THR A 744 -39.94 -10.98 1.00
C THR A 744 -41.43 -10.95 0.67
N VAL A 745 -41.76 -10.59 -0.57
CA VAL A 745 -43.16 -10.44 -1.04
C VAL A 745 -43.63 -11.69 -1.80
N TYR A 746 -44.68 -12.35 -1.29
CA TYR A 746 -45.21 -13.60 -1.83
C TYR A 746 -46.03 -13.42 -3.13
N ILE A 747 -45.73 -14.19 -4.17
CA ILE A 747 -46.57 -14.26 -5.39
C ILE A 747 -47.72 -15.30 -5.25
N ASP A 748 -47.56 -16.35 -4.45
CA ASP A 748 -48.51 -17.47 -4.44
C ASP A 748 -48.63 -18.11 -3.05
N SER A 749 -49.86 -18.19 -2.52
CA SER A 749 -50.16 -18.70 -1.17
C SER A 749 -49.99 -20.22 -1.03
N ASP A 750 -49.77 -20.93 -2.15
CA ASP A 750 -49.65 -22.38 -2.20
C ASP A 750 -48.19 -22.88 -2.23
N ILE A 751 -47.20 -21.97 -2.12
CA ILE A 751 -45.77 -22.30 -2.14
C ILE A 751 -45.25 -22.55 -0.70
N PRO A 752 -44.62 -23.71 -0.42
CA PRO A 752 -44.07 -24.01 0.90
C PRO A 752 -42.87 -23.11 1.25
N GLU A 753 -42.91 -22.56 2.48
CA GLU A 753 -41.83 -21.91 3.27
C GLU A 753 -40.58 -21.49 2.47
N VAL A 754 -40.42 -20.18 2.26
CA VAL A 754 -39.19 -19.60 1.68
C VAL A 754 -38.02 -19.92 2.61
N ARG A 755 -36.94 -20.49 2.07
CA ARG A 755 -35.71 -20.70 2.81
C ARG A 755 -34.66 -19.69 2.37
N GLU A 756 -34.43 -18.69 3.22
CA GLU A 756 -33.30 -17.76 3.09
C GLU A 756 -32.08 -18.34 3.81
N PHE A 757 -30.91 -18.17 3.19
CA PHE A 757 -29.65 -18.69 3.75
C PHE A 757 -28.48 -17.71 3.56
N LEU A 758 -27.51 -17.79 4.45
CA LEU A 758 -26.22 -17.12 4.33
C LEU A 758 -25.14 -18.12 3.93
N GLU A 759 -24.21 -17.68 3.07
CA GLU A 759 -22.98 -18.41 2.79
C GLU A 759 -21.80 -17.64 3.40
N ILE A 760 -20.97 -18.31 4.18
CA ILE A 760 -19.76 -17.75 4.77
C ILE A 760 -18.57 -18.58 4.32
N SER A 761 -17.57 -17.95 3.71
CA SER A 761 -16.34 -18.59 3.25
C SER A 761 -15.12 -17.97 3.94
N SER A 762 -14.46 -18.73 4.81
CA SER A 762 -13.29 -18.31 5.59
C SER A 762 -12.00 -18.74 4.88
N LYS A 763 -11.38 -17.82 4.12
CA LYS A 763 -10.12 -18.05 3.38
C LYS A 763 -9.12 -16.93 3.70
N GLY A 764 -8.12 -16.73 2.84
CA GLY A 764 -7.08 -15.70 2.97
C GLY A 764 -5.88 -16.17 3.80
N ASP A 765 -5.15 -15.23 4.39
CA ASP A 765 -4.00 -15.51 5.27
C ASP A 765 -4.34 -15.33 6.77
N ALA A 766 -5.47 -14.69 7.07
CA ALA A 766 -5.84 -14.23 8.40
C ALA A 766 -6.69 -15.23 9.20
N GLU A 767 -6.71 -15.06 10.52
CA GLU A 767 -7.81 -15.53 11.36
C GLU A 767 -9.02 -14.59 11.20
N ASN A 768 -10.19 -15.16 10.96
CA ASN A 768 -11.37 -14.41 10.55
C ASN A 768 -12.39 -14.28 11.69
N THR A 769 -13.03 -13.12 11.82
CA THR A 769 -14.08 -12.86 12.82
C THR A 769 -15.30 -12.22 12.20
N LEU A 770 -16.49 -12.69 12.59
CA LEU A 770 -17.78 -12.18 12.11
C LEU A 770 -18.83 -12.22 13.24
N ARG A 771 -19.64 -11.17 13.34
CA ARG A 771 -20.81 -11.10 14.22
C ARG A 771 -22.07 -10.87 13.38
N LEU A 772 -23.14 -11.58 13.71
CA LEU A 772 -24.44 -11.49 13.03
C LEU A 772 -25.51 -11.04 14.03
N GLU A 773 -26.31 -10.01 13.68
CA GLU A 773 -27.38 -9.48 14.53
C GLU A 773 -28.58 -8.90 13.75
N GLY A 774 -29.65 -8.53 14.47
CA GLY A 774 -30.86 -7.87 13.95
C GLY A 774 -31.93 -8.85 13.46
N HIS A 775 -33.23 -8.58 13.66
CA HIS A 775 -34.31 -9.60 13.58
C HIS A 775 -35.27 -9.43 12.40
N ASP A 776 -35.10 -8.41 11.56
CA ASP A 776 -36.01 -8.09 10.45
C ASP A 776 -35.68 -8.92 9.19
N ASN A 777 -35.38 -10.21 9.34
CA ASN A 777 -35.05 -11.10 8.23
C ASN A 777 -35.63 -12.52 8.42
N HIS A 778 -35.63 -13.30 7.34
CA HIS A 778 -36.14 -14.69 7.32
C HIS A 778 -35.01 -15.73 7.17
N ILE A 779 -33.78 -15.39 7.55
CA ILE A 779 -32.61 -16.29 7.39
C ILE A 779 -32.80 -17.52 8.27
N SER A 780 -32.91 -18.68 7.63
CA SER A 780 -33.21 -19.96 8.29
C SER A 780 -32.02 -20.93 8.29
N GLU A 781 -31.03 -20.70 7.43
CA GLU A 781 -29.86 -21.57 7.27
C GLU A 781 -28.56 -20.74 7.16
N ILE A 782 -27.47 -21.21 7.76
CA ILE A 782 -26.13 -20.65 7.57
C ILE A 782 -25.18 -21.76 7.13
N ASN A 783 -24.54 -21.57 5.97
CA ASN A 783 -23.59 -22.51 5.40
C ASN A 783 -22.18 -21.92 5.48
N ILE A 784 -21.27 -22.63 6.15
CA ILE A 784 -19.91 -22.20 6.43
C ILE A 784 -18.94 -23.09 5.65
N THR A 785 -17.99 -22.49 4.95
CA THR A 785 -16.91 -23.16 4.22
C THR A 785 -15.59 -22.44 4.49
N GLY A 786 -14.47 -23.05 4.13
CA GLY A 786 -13.19 -22.36 4.17
C GLY A 786 -12.03 -23.25 4.59
N ASP A 787 -10.83 -22.69 4.60
CA ASP A 787 -9.60 -23.35 5.03
C ASP A 787 -8.81 -22.51 6.06
N LYS A 788 -9.44 -21.47 6.62
CA LYS A 788 -8.91 -20.62 7.70
C LYS A 788 -9.84 -20.56 8.89
N ALA A 789 -9.25 -20.34 10.07
CA ALA A 789 -9.97 -20.26 11.34
C ALA A 789 -11.05 -19.17 11.29
N LEU A 790 -12.25 -19.47 11.80
CA LEU A 790 -13.38 -18.54 11.86
C LEU A 790 -13.94 -18.45 13.28
N ASN A 791 -13.98 -17.23 13.84
CA ASN A 791 -14.74 -16.88 15.03
C ASN A 791 -16.09 -16.28 14.62
N LEU A 792 -17.17 -17.03 14.77
CA LEU A 792 -18.52 -16.60 14.40
C LEU A 792 -19.38 -16.42 15.65
N THR A 793 -19.95 -15.24 15.83
CA THR A 793 -20.94 -14.96 16.87
C THR A 793 -22.31 -14.70 16.24
N ILE A 794 -23.33 -15.43 16.68
CA ILE A 794 -24.72 -15.20 16.32
C ILE A 794 -25.45 -14.65 17.54
N LYS A 795 -25.86 -13.38 17.45
CA LYS A 795 -26.55 -12.68 18.52
C LYS A 795 -27.98 -13.21 18.72
N ASN A 796 -28.51 -13.00 19.90
CA ASN A 796 -29.84 -13.50 20.30
C ASN A 796 -31.01 -12.90 19.50
N ASN A 797 -30.74 -11.86 18.74
CA ASN A 797 -31.70 -11.09 17.96
C ASN A 797 -31.43 -11.21 16.47
N PHE A 798 -30.66 -12.20 15.98
CA PHE A 798 -30.26 -12.29 14.56
C PHE A 798 -31.33 -12.83 13.62
N SER A 799 -32.13 -13.82 14.03
CA SER A 799 -33.24 -14.32 13.21
C SER A 799 -34.09 -15.24 14.05
N GLU A 800 -35.41 -15.01 14.04
CA GLU A 800 -36.38 -15.88 14.72
C GLU A 800 -36.62 -17.20 13.95
N GLU A 801 -36.17 -17.26 12.70
CA GLU A 801 -36.36 -18.42 11.79
C GLU A 801 -35.12 -19.28 11.63
N LEU A 802 -34.00 -18.95 12.31
CA LEU A 802 -32.76 -19.69 12.21
C LEU A 802 -32.94 -21.14 12.70
N LYS A 803 -32.88 -22.10 11.78
CA LYS A 803 -33.10 -23.53 12.04
C LYS A 803 -31.83 -24.35 11.94
N SER A 804 -30.86 -23.97 11.09
CA SER A 804 -29.66 -24.79 10.88
C SER A 804 -28.39 -24.00 10.59
N ILE A 805 -27.26 -24.56 11.02
CA ILE A 805 -25.90 -24.11 10.73
C ILE A 805 -25.11 -25.33 10.27
N THR A 806 -24.61 -25.30 9.05
CA THR A 806 -23.81 -26.39 8.47
C THR A 806 -22.40 -25.89 8.17
N SER A 807 -21.37 -26.64 8.57
CA SER A 807 -19.98 -26.27 8.32
C SER A 807 -19.22 -27.33 7.53
N HIS A 808 -18.44 -26.87 6.55
CA HIS A 808 -17.52 -27.66 5.72
C HIS A 808 -16.12 -27.02 5.72
N MET A 809 -15.44 -27.07 6.87
CA MET A 809 -14.09 -26.50 7.02
C MET A 809 -13.03 -27.49 6.53
N ALA A 810 -12.20 -27.09 5.58
CA ALA A 810 -11.10 -27.87 5.02
C ALA A 810 -9.78 -27.65 5.80
N ASN A 811 -8.76 -28.47 5.49
CA ASN A 811 -7.38 -28.34 5.98
C ASN A 811 -7.22 -28.25 7.51
N SER A 812 -8.14 -28.85 8.27
CA SER A 812 -8.15 -28.80 9.73
C SER A 812 -8.24 -27.36 10.30
N ALA A 813 -8.93 -26.45 9.60
CA ALA A 813 -9.22 -25.11 10.10
C ALA A 813 -10.33 -25.11 11.17
N PRO A 814 -10.11 -24.52 12.36
CA PRO A 814 -11.10 -24.52 13.44
C PRO A 814 -12.26 -23.54 13.17
N LEU A 815 -13.41 -23.86 13.75
CA LEU A 815 -14.60 -23.00 13.80
C LEU A 815 -14.90 -22.77 15.27
N ASN A 816 -14.93 -21.51 15.69
CA ASN A 816 -15.32 -21.09 17.02
C ASN A 816 -16.69 -20.41 16.91
N LEU A 817 -17.75 -21.16 17.14
CA LEU A 817 -19.13 -20.70 17.05
C LEU A 817 -19.67 -20.33 18.44
N THR A 818 -20.14 -19.10 18.59
CA THR A 818 -20.86 -18.63 19.78
C THR A 818 -22.28 -18.28 19.42
N LEU A 819 -23.24 -18.97 20.04
CA LEU A 819 -24.66 -18.74 19.87
C LEU A 819 -25.25 -18.11 21.12
N GLU A 820 -25.97 -16.99 20.95
CA GLU A 820 -26.77 -16.38 22.01
C GLU A 820 -28.28 -16.70 21.85
N GLN A 821 -28.66 -17.45 20.80
CA GLN A 821 -30.00 -18.00 20.58
C GLN A 821 -29.93 -19.52 20.32
N GLY A 822 -31.02 -20.21 20.64
CA GLY A 822 -31.26 -21.61 20.29
C GLY A 822 -32.62 -21.77 19.60
N GLY A 823 -33.04 -23.02 19.40
CA GLY A 823 -34.37 -23.29 18.85
C GLY A 823 -35.52 -22.97 19.82
N THR A 824 -36.73 -23.34 19.40
CA THR A 824 -37.97 -23.05 20.13
C THR A 824 -38.52 -24.24 20.92
N GLY A 825 -37.97 -25.46 20.73
CA GLY A 825 -38.42 -26.67 21.42
C GLY A 825 -37.93 -27.93 20.72
N GLY A 826 -38.76 -28.98 20.68
CA GLY A 826 -38.49 -30.16 19.87
C GLY A 826 -37.37 -31.09 20.37
N GLY A 827 -36.99 -30.97 21.64
CA GLY A 827 -35.96 -31.76 22.33
C GLY A 827 -36.11 -33.28 22.20
N LEU A 828 -35.05 -34.04 22.48
CA LEU A 828 -35.05 -35.52 22.43
C LEU A 828 -36.20 -36.18 23.21
N PHE A 829 -36.61 -35.63 24.37
CA PHE A 829 -37.74 -36.16 25.14
C PHE A 829 -39.05 -36.06 24.36
N TYR A 830 -39.31 -34.90 23.74
CA TYR A 830 -40.45 -34.70 22.85
C TYR A 830 -40.43 -35.69 21.67
N GLN A 831 -39.27 -35.91 21.05
CA GLN A 831 -39.14 -36.87 19.95
C GLN A 831 -39.42 -38.30 20.40
N VAL A 832 -38.97 -38.72 21.60
CA VAL A 832 -39.30 -40.03 22.18
C VAL A 832 -40.80 -40.14 22.44
N LEU A 833 -41.42 -39.13 23.05
CA LEU A 833 -42.87 -39.16 23.31
C LEU A 833 -43.71 -39.20 22.03
N LYS A 834 -43.27 -38.57 20.94
CA LYS A 834 -43.93 -38.65 19.62
C LYS A 834 -43.98 -40.06 19.05
N GLN A 835 -43.10 -40.97 19.48
CA GLN A 835 -43.07 -42.36 19.02
C GLN A 835 -44.07 -43.26 19.77
N LEU A 836 -44.71 -42.76 20.83
CA LEU A 836 -45.59 -43.56 21.68
C LEU A 836 -47.03 -43.54 21.15
N ASP A 837 -47.58 -44.73 20.91
CA ASP A 837 -48.99 -44.90 20.56
C ASP A 837 -49.87 -45.05 21.82
N GLY A 838 -51.04 -44.41 21.83
CA GLY A 838 -52.10 -44.65 22.84
C GLY A 838 -52.04 -43.83 24.13
N LEU A 839 -51.11 -42.87 24.26
CA LEU A 839 -51.04 -41.94 25.40
C LEU A 839 -52.14 -40.87 25.34
N THR A 840 -53.10 -40.94 26.26
CA THR A 840 -54.16 -39.93 26.41
C THR A 840 -53.87 -39.00 27.59
N GLY A 841 -54.22 -37.72 27.47
CA GLY A 841 -54.00 -36.72 28.54
C GLY A 841 -52.69 -35.91 28.45
N TYR A 842 -51.79 -36.26 27.53
CA TYR A 842 -50.46 -35.61 27.40
C TYR A 842 -50.39 -34.47 26.37
N ALA A 843 -51.51 -34.10 25.73
CA ALA A 843 -51.52 -33.10 24.67
C ALA A 843 -50.97 -31.73 25.12
N ALA A 844 -51.26 -31.31 26.35
CA ALA A 844 -50.74 -30.06 26.91
C ALA A 844 -49.22 -30.08 27.13
N ILE A 845 -48.66 -31.23 27.53
CA ILE A 845 -47.20 -31.43 27.68
C ILE A 845 -46.54 -31.43 26.30
N MET A 846 -47.12 -32.18 25.34
CA MET A 846 -46.62 -32.23 23.96
C MET A 846 -46.63 -30.84 23.30
N SER A 847 -47.62 -30.01 23.60
CA SER A 847 -47.68 -28.63 23.12
C SER A 847 -46.62 -27.72 23.74
N GLN A 848 -46.25 -27.94 25.02
CA GLN A 848 -45.22 -27.16 25.70
C GLN A 848 -43.82 -27.41 25.14
N MET A 849 -43.53 -28.65 24.71
CA MET A 849 -42.24 -29.01 24.10
C MET A 849 -42.24 -28.95 22.57
N ALA A 850 -43.36 -28.58 21.94
CA ALA A 850 -43.43 -28.45 20.49
C ALA A 850 -42.52 -27.31 20.00
N GLY A 851 -42.04 -27.42 18.77
CA GLY A 851 -41.08 -26.49 18.20
C GLY A 851 -40.00 -27.24 17.43
N TYR A 852 -38.84 -26.61 17.29
CA TYR A 852 -37.67 -27.18 16.64
C TYR A 852 -36.40 -26.91 17.45
N GLN A 853 -35.41 -27.79 17.30
CA GLN A 853 -34.06 -27.55 17.79
C GLN A 853 -33.24 -26.87 16.68
N LEU A 854 -32.43 -25.88 17.03
CA LEU A 854 -31.43 -25.33 16.14
C LEU A 854 -30.38 -26.42 15.87
N SER A 855 -30.22 -26.82 14.61
CA SER A 855 -29.29 -27.88 14.23
C SER A 855 -27.92 -27.33 13.85
N ILE A 856 -26.86 -27.86 14.46
CA ILE A 856 -25.47 -27.61 14.08
C ILE A 856 -24.90 -28.91 13.53
N ALA A 857 -24.41 -28.88 12.29
CA ALA A 857 -23.84 -30.05 11.64
C ALA A 857 -22.50 -29.72 10.99
N ASN A 858 -21.55 -30.65 11.09
CA ASN A 858 -20.30 -30.63 10.36
C ASN A 858 -20.20 -31.87 9.47
N ASP A 859 -20.22 -31.65 8.16
CA ASP A 859 -20.23 -32.69 7.13
C ASP A 859 -19.04 -32.54 6.17
N ALA A 860 -17.95 -31.90 6.62
CA ALA A 860 -16.70 -31.81 5.89
C ALA A 860 -16.20 -33.21 5.46
N PRO A 861 -16.03 -33.49 4.15
CA PRO A 861 -15.49 -34.76 3.69
C PRO A 861 -14.04 -34.91 4.14
N THR A 862 -13.65 -36.10 4.59
CA THR A 862 -12.28 -36.38 5.07
C THR A 862 -11.52 -37.31 4.10
N PRO A 863 -10.73 -36.78 3.16
CA PRO A 863 -9.88 -37.61 2.31
C PRO A 863 -8.81 -38.41 3.10
N ASN A 864 -8.37 -37.87 4.25
CA ASN A 864 -7.24 -38.39 5.03
C ASN A 864 -7.56 -38.72 6.50
N GLY A 865 -8.83 -38.59 6.93
CA GLY A 865 -9.27 -38.95 8.29
C GLY A 865 -8.85 -37.99 9.43
N ILE A 866 -8.42 -36.76 9.14
CA ILE A 866 -8.10 -35.74 10.16
C ILE A 866 -9.01 -34.53 9.92
N GLN A 867 -9.93 -34.25 10.85
CA GLN A 867 -10.71 -33.00 10.90
C GLN A 867 -10.10 -32.01 11.91
N ALA A 868 -10.52 -30.75 11.83
CA ALA A 868 -10.13 -29.74 12.83
C ALA A 868 -10.85 -30.00 14.15
N ASN A 869 -10.35 -29.39 15.22
CA ASN A 869 -11.09 -29.30 16.48
C ASN A 869 -11.89 -27.99 16.48
N HIS A 870 -13.19 -28.07 16.66
CA HIS A 870 -14.12 -26.95 16.69
C HIS A 870 -14.56 -26.63 18.13
N LEU A 871 -14.97 -25.38 18.37
CA LEU A 871 -15.53 -24.93 19.64
C LEU A 871 -16.95 -24.42 19.40
N TYR A 872 -17.93 -25.02 20.06
CA TYR A 872 -19.34 -24.65 19.98
C TYR A 872 -19.84 -24.20 21.35
N ASN A 873 -20.07 -22.89 21.53
CA ASN A 873 -20.76 -22.34 22.69
C ASN A 873 -22.24 -22.16 22.32
N VAL A 874 -23.12 -22.95 22.93
CA VAL A 874 -24.50 -23.11 22.49
C VAL A 874 -25.52 -22.84 23.59
N MET A 875 -26.75 -22.52 23.17
CA MET A 875 -27.91 -22.36 24.03
C MET A 875 -28.76 -23.64 24.07
N GLY A 876 -29.69 -23.72 25.02
CA GLY A 876 -30.73 -24.74 25.03
C GLY A 876 -31.56 -24.79 23.74
N ASN A 877 -32.27 -25.89 23.48
CA ASN A 877 -32.92 -26.18 22.19
C ASN A 877 -31.94 -26.24 21.00
N THR A 878 -30.76 -26.79 21.21
CA THR A 878 -29.74 -26.97 20.15
C THR A 878 -29.43 -28.45 20.00
N SER A 879 -29.37 -28.92 18.75
CA SER A 879 -28.92 -30.27 18.43
C SER A 879 -27.60 -30.24 17.66
N LEU A 880 -26.62 -31.04 18.07
CA LEU A 880 -25.27 -31.04 17.50
C LEU A 880 -24.91 -32.39 16.85
N ALA A 881 -24.26 -32.32 15.69
CA ALA A 881 -23.55 -33.40 15.00
C ALA A 881 -22.16 -32.89 14.58
N THR A 882 -21.15 -33.08 15.44
CA THR A 882 -19.89 -32.32 15.40
C THR A 882 -18.84 -32.84 14.43
N GLY A 883 -18.97 -34.09 13.97
CA GLY A 883 -18.08 -34.70 12.97
C GLY A 883 -17.01 -35.60 13.60
N GLN A 884 -15.85 -35.71 12.96
CA GLN A 884 -14.73 -36.58 13.39
C GLN A 884 -13.58 -35.80 14.09
N GLY A 885 -13.72 -34.49 14.28
CA GLY A 885 -12.77 -33.67 15.03
C GLY A 885 -12.80 -33.96 16.53
N ALA A 886 -11.77 -33.55 17.30
CA ALA A 886 -11.83 -33.57 18.76
C ALA A 886 -12.44 -32.25 19.25
N ASP A 887 -13.75 -32.15 19.17
CA ASP A 887 -14.51 -30.92 19.32
C ASP A 887 -14.82 -30.60 20.79
N THR A 888 -15.12 -29.33 21.08
CA THR A 888 -15.53 -28.90 22.41
C THR A 888 -16.89 -28.21 22.33
N VAL A 889 -17.85 -28.68 23.11
CA VAL A 889 -19.19 -28.10 23.21
C VAL A 889 -19.41 -27.56 24.60
N VAL A 890 -19.85 -26.31 24.72
CA VAL A 890 -20.02 -25.60 25.98
C VAL A 890 -21.47 -25.11 26.10
N PHE A 891 -22.11 -25.37 27.24
CA PHE A 891 -23.41 -24.79 27.58
C PHE A 891 -23.61 -24.73 29.11
N SER A 892 -24.25 -23.68 29.60
CA SER A 892 -24.49 -23.50 31.05
C SER A 892 -25.88 -23.91 31.53
N HIS A 893 -26.84 -24.04 30.61
CA HIS A 893 -28.24 -24.38 30.91
C HIS A 893 -28.80 -25.35 29.88
N SER A 894 -29.45 -26.41 30.35
CA SER A 894 -30.21 -27.36 29.53
C SER A 894 -31.17 -28.12 30.44
N THR A 895 -32.47 -28.09 30.16
CA THR A 895 -33.51 -28.86 30.86
C THR A 895 -34.35 -29.64 29.85
N ILE A 896 -35.37 -30.39 30.29
CA ILE A 896 -36.29 -31.05 29.35
C ILE A 896 -37.05 -30.04 28.47
N ASP A 897 -37.31 -28.84 28.99
CA ASP A 897 -38.03 -27.78 28.28
C ASP A 897 -37.18 -27.12 27.19
N ASN A 898 -35.85 -27.08 27.37
CA ASN A 898 -34.92 -26.42 26.46
C ASN A 898 -33.62 -27.20 26.22
N MET A 899 -33.75 -28.50 25.92
CA MET A 899 -32.64 -29.43 25.97
C MET A 899 -31.59 -29.21 24.87
N VAL A 900 -30.32 -29.39 25.22
CA VAL A 900 -29.22 -29.62 24.28
C VAL A 900 -29.15 -31.12 23.95
N THR A 901 -29.12 -31.45 22.65
CA THR A 901 -29.12 -32.84 22.17
C THR A 901 -27.88 -33.11 21.31
N PHE A 902 -27.17 -34.20 21.58
CA PHE A 902 -26.10 -34.71 20.73
C PHE A 902 -26.65 -35.85 19.88
N ASN A 903 -26.77 -35.58 18.58
CA ASN A 903 -27.32 -36.52 17.60
C ASN A 903 -26.18 -37.25 16.93
N ASP A 904 -26.27 -38.57 16.75
CA ASP A 904 -25.39 -39.29 15.82
C ASP A 904 -26.04 -39.38 14.44
N TYR A 905 -25.30 -39.05 13.37
CA TYR A 905 -25.82 -38.93 12.01
C TYR A 905 -26.00 -40.31 11.35
N GLU A 906 -26.94 -41.11 11.84
CA GLU A 906 -27.18 -42.51 11.43
C GLU A 906 -27.90 -42.70 10.08
N ASN A 907 -27.90 -41.71 9.17
CA ASN A 907 -28.70 -41.80 7.93
C ASN A 907 -27.93 -41.67 6.61
N SER A 908 -26.61 -41.89 6.61
CA SER A 908 -25.87 -42.11 5.36
C SER A 908 -24.94 -43.31 5.49
N SER A 909 -24.84 -44.12 4.44
CA SER A 909 -23.97 -45.30 4.38
C SER A 909 -22.46 -44.99 4.45
N ALA A 910 -22.08 -43.73 4.69
CA ALA A 910 -20.72 -43.28 4.95
C ALA A 910 -20.66 -42.63 6.35
N GLN A 911 -19.71 -43.08 7.15
CA GLN A 911 -19.53 -42.82 8.58
C GLN A 911 -19.36 -41.33 8.91
N ASN A 912 -19.95 -40.88 10.02
CA ASN A 912 -19.45 -39.83 10.92
C ASN A 912 -20.18 -39.98 12.27
N ALA A 913 -19.53 -40.63 13.25
CA ALA A 913 -20.05 -40.66 14.62
C ALA A 913 -20.03 -39.23 15.18
N SER A 914 -21.11 -38.73 15.79
CA SER A 914 -21.13 -37.36 16.35
C SER A 914 -20.54 -37.22 17.75
N TRP A 915 -19.98 -38.31 18.26
CA TRP A 915 -19.13 -38.33 19.45
C TRP A 915 -17.95 -39.24 19.15
N VAL A 916 -16.76 -38.67 19.04
CA VAL A 916 -15.50 -39.37 18.77
C VAL A 916 -14.52 -39.26 19.94
N GLU A 917 -13.49 -40.11 19.94
CA GLU A 917 -12.47 -40.10 20.97
C GLU A 917 -11.65 -38.81 20.87
N GLY A 918 -11.85 -37.90 21.82
CA GLY A 918 -11.25 -36.57 21.84
C GLY A 918 -12.26 -35.44 22.09
N ASP A 919 -13.55 -35.70 21.86
CA ASP A 919 -14.62 -34.73 22.13
C ASP A 919 -14.77 -34.40 23.62
N ASN A 920 -15.15 -33.15 23.89
CA ASN A 920 -15.37 -32.62 25.22
C ASN A 920 -16.73 -31.92 25.32
N ILE A 921 -17.52 -32.22 26.35
CA ILE A 921 -18.71 -31.43 26.71
C ILE A 921 -18.42 -30.75 28.03
N VAL A 922 -18.54 -29.43 28.04
CA VAL A 922 -18.36 -28.59 29.22
C VAL A 922 -19.71 -28.07 29.63
N VAL A 923 -20.20 -28.55 30.77
CA VAL A 923 -21.55 -28.27 31.27
C VAL A 923 -21.49 -27.46 32.55
N GLY A 924 -22.29 -26.40 32.65
CA GLY A 924 -22.46 -25.61 33.87
C GLY A 924 -21.93 -24.19 33.78
N ASP A 925 -22.00 -23.46 34.89
CA ASP A 925 -21.57 -22.07 34.97
C ASP A 925 -20.03 -21.99 34.90
N VAL A 926 -19.48 -20.87 34.43
CA VAL A 926 -18.03 -20.69 34.21
C VAL A 926 -17.18 -21.07 35.43
N ASP A 927 -17.67 -20.81 36.64
CA ASP A 927 -16.97 -21.08 37.89
C ASP A 927 -17.18 -22.53 38.42
N ARG A 928 -18.06 -23.31 37.79
CA ARG A 928 -18.41 -24.67 38.20
C ARG A 928 -18.86 -25.49 36.98
N GLN A 929 -17.88 -26.06 36.28
CA GLN A 929 -18.10 -26.86 35.08
C GLN A 929 -17.80 -28.34 35.29
N TRP A 930 -18.68 -29.19 34.78
CA TRP A 930 -18.45 -30.62 34.58
C TRP A 930 -17.87 -30.82 33.19
N LEU A 931 -16.78 -31.57 33.10
CA LEU A 931 -16.13 -31.92 31.84
C LEU A 931 -16.44 -33.37 31.50
N PHE A 932 -17.11 -33.61 30.38
CA PHE A 932 -17.35 -34.94 29.84
C PHE A 932 -16.38 -35.22 28.71
N SER A 933 -15.69 -36.37 28.76
CA SER A 933 -14.76 -36.84 27.72
C SER A 933 -14.56 -38.36 27.83
N ALA A 934 -13.95 -38.99 26.83
CA ALA A 934 -13.56 -40.40 26.91
C ALA A 934 -12.51 -40.69 28.01
N GLY A 935 -11.76 -39.66 28.43
CA GLY A 935 -10.68 -39.75 29.42
C GLY A 935 -11.08 -39.42 30.85
N GLY A 936 -12.35 -39.08 31.11
CA GLY A 936 -12.82 -38.66 32.44
C GLY A 936 -12.62 -39.72 33.53
N SER A 937 -12.41 -39.27 34.77
CA SER A 937 -12.08 -40.13 35.91
C SER A 937 -13.28 -40.88 36.51
N LYS A 938 -14.51 -40.41 36.25
CA LYS A 938 -15.76 -41.00 36.76
C LYS A 938 -16.68 -41.45 35.62
N THR A 939 -17.46 -42.50 35.86
CA THR A 939 -18.47 -43.01 34.92
C THR A 939 -19.87 -42.53 35.27
N ILE A 940 -20.73 -42.28 34.27
CA ILE A 940 -22.14 -41.91 34.48
C ILE A 940 -22.93 -43.09 35.06
N ASP A 941 -23.76 -42.84 36.08
CA ASP A 941 -24.60 -43.85 36.74
C ASP A 941 -25.92 -44.06 35.98
N LEU A 942 -26.09 -45.20 35.31
CA LEU A 942 -27.32 -45.53 34.58
C LEU A 942 -28.41 -46.02 35.54
N VAL A 943 -29.35 -45.14 35.89
CA VAL A 943 -30.37 -45.41 36.92
C VAL A 943 -31.60 -46.16 36.39
N GLY A 944 -31.74 -46.32 35.07
CA GLY A 944 -32.80 -47.10 34.47
C GLY A 944 -32.74 -47.16 32.93
N SER A 945 -33.41 -48.15 32.35
CA SER A 945 -33.57 -48.32 30.90
C SER A 945 -34.96 -48.86 30.59
N LEU A 946 -35.69 -48.18 29.71
CA LEU A 946 -37.07 -48.52 29.31
C LEU A 946 -37.19 -48.65 27.80
N SER A 947 -37.86 -49.71 27.33
CA SER A 947 -38.33 -49.79 25.94
C SER A 947 -39.53 -48.85 25.70
N LEU A 948 -39.89 -48.55 24.45
CA LEU A 948 -41.12 -47.77 24.15
C LEU A 948 -42.36 -48.38 24.83
N ASN A 949 -42.47 -49.71 24.80
CA ASN A 949 -43.62 -50.40 25.40
C ASN A 949 -43.67 -50.22 26.93
N ASP A 950 -42.52 -50.35 27.61
CA ASP A 950 -42.44 -50.16 29.06
C ASP A 950 -42.70 -48.71 29.46
N LEU A 951 -42.19 -47.76 28.66
CA LEU A 951 -42.45 -46.34 28.83
C LEU A 951 -43.94 -46.00 28.65
N THR A 952 -44.61 -46.54 27.63
CA THR A 952 -46.06 -46.35 27.44
C THR A 952 -46.87 -46.88 28.62
N VAL A 953 -46.53 -48.07 29.14
CA VAL A 953 -47.21 -48.66 30.31
C VAL A 953 -47.01 -47.79 31.55
N LEU A 954 -45.78 -47.30 31.78
CA LEU A 954 -45.46 -46.48 32.94
C LEU A 954 -46.18 -45.13 32.90
N LEU A 955 -46.09 -44.41 31.77
CA LEU A 955 -46.74 -43.11 31.57
C LEU A 955 -48.26 -43.22 31.61
N SER A 956 -48.86 -44.33 31.15
CA SER A 956 -50.31 -44.55 31.25
C SER A 956 -50.80 -44.69 32.70
N GLY A 957 -49.91 -45.06 33.62
CA GLY A 957 -50.19 -45.15 35.06
C GLY A 957 -49.87 -43.87 35.85
N MET A 958 -49.27 -42.85 35.22
CA MET A 958 -48.94 -41.57 35.85
C MET A 958 -50.12 -40.59 35.80
N ASN A 959 -50.29 -39.79 36.85
CA ASN A 959 -51.39 -38.83 36.95
C ASN A 959 -50.93 -37.43 36.56
N VAL A 960 -51.03 -37.09 35.28
CA VAL A 960 -50.63 -35.77 34.76
C VAL A 960 -51.73 -34.75 35.00
N GLN A 961 -51.45 -33.77 35.87
CA GLN A 961 -52.33 -32.62 36.09
C GLN A 961 -52.20 -31.61 34.96
N THR A 962 -53.20 -30.75 34.77
CA THR A 962 -53.26 -29.75 33.69
C THR A 962 -52.12 -28.72 33.71
N ASN A 963 -51.48 -28.52 34.86
CA ASN A 963 -50.36 -27.59 35.08
C ASN A 963 -49.01 -28.28 35.24
N THR A 964 -48.93 -29.59 34.96
CA THR A 964 -47.66 -30.32 34.96
C THR A 964 -46.78 -29.75 33.86
N THR A 965 -45.52 -29.47 34.17
CA THR A 965 -44.49 -29.07 33.20
C THR A 965 -43.77 -30.31 32.64
N PRO A 966 -43.17 -30.23 31.45
CA PRO A 966 -42.33 -31.29 30.91
C PRO A 966 -41.20 -31.74 31.86
N GLN A 967 -40.50 -30.79 32.48
CA GLN A 967 -39.47 -31.09 33.50
C GLN A 967 -40.05 -31.86 34.69
N GLN A 968 -41.19 -31.45 35.25
CA GLN A 968 -41.84 -32.16 36.36
C GLN A 968 -42.27 -33.58 35.98
N LEU A 969 -42.80 -33.76 34.77
CA LEU A 969 -43.16 -35.08 34.27
C LEU A 969 -41.93 -35.98 34.19
N PHE A 970 -40.81 -35.45 33.70
CA PHE A 970 -39.55 -36.18 33.60
C PHE A 970 -38.98 -36.55 34.98
N ILE A 971 -39.01 -35.61 35.95
CA ILE A 971 -38.60 -35.88 37.33
C ILE A 971 -39.48 -36.98 37.95
N GLU A 972 -40.80 -36.92 37.76
CA GLU A 972 -41.71 -37.97 38.26
C GLU A 972 -41.42 -39.32 37.57
N LEU A 973 -41.17 -39.31 36.27
CA LEU A 973 -40.78 -40.50 35.50
C LEU A 973 -39.51 -41.14 36.09
N VAL A 974 -38.44 -40.37 36.29
CA VAL A 974 -37.19 -40.85 36.89
C VAL A 974 -37.44 -41.38 38.31
N SER A 975 -38.27 -40.68 39.09
CA SER A 975 -38.66 -41.13 40.44
C SER A 975 -39.41 -42.47 40.42
N LYS A 976 -40.31 -42.69 39.46
CA LYS A 976 -40.99 -43.99 39.30
C LYS A 976 -40.03 -45.10 38.89
N VAL A 977 -39.15 -44.82 37.93
CA VAL A 977 -38.14 -45.80 37.45
C VAL A 977 -37.21 -46.21 38.57
N THR A 978 -36.76 -45.26 39.39
CA THR A 978 -35.85 -45.49 40.51
C THR A 978 -36.57 -45.89 41.81
N GLN A 979 -37.89 -46.06 41.82
CA GLN A 979 -38.70 -46.34 43.02
C GLN A 979 -38.51 -45.30 44.14
N GLY A 980 -38.29 -44.03 43.78
CA GLY A 980 -38.13 -42.91 44.70
C GLY A 980 -36.68 -42.57 45.07
N HIS A 981 -35.70 -43.41 44.71
CA HIS A 981 -34.29 -43.18 45.04
C HIS A 981 -33.73 -41.90 44.41
N SER A 982 -34.30 -41.44 43.29
CA SER A 982 -33.87 -40.21 42.63
C SER A 982 -34.11 -38.91 43.41
N GLN A 983 -34.71 -38.98 44.60
CA GLN A 983 -35.08 -37.82 45.43
C GLN A 983 -34.09 -37.50 46.55
N ASN A 984 -33.05 -38.33 46.75
CA ASN A 984 -32.04 -38.12 47.79
C ASN A 984 -30.79 -39.01 47.67
N THR A 985 -30.69 -39.86 46.63
CA THR A 985 -29.58 -40.80 46.46
C THR A 985 -29.01 -40.84 45.04
N LEU A 986 -29.27 -39.83 44.20
CA LEU A 986 -28.62 -39.76 42.89
C LEU A 986 -27.12 -39.54 43.03
N SER A 987 -26.41 -40.13 42.09
CA SER A 987 -25.02 -39.78 41.82
C SER A 987 -24.95 -38.34 41.30
N GLU A 988 -23.78 -37.71 41.44
CA GLU A 988 -23.52 -36.36 40.91
C GLU A 988 -23.85 -36.24 39.41
N VAL A 989 -23.60 -37.32 38.66
CA VAL A 989 -24.05 -37.46 37.27
C VAL A 989 -24.70 -38.84 37.09
N SER A 990 -25.96 -38.83 36.66
CA SER A 990 -26.77 -40.02 36.42
C SER A 990 -27.38 -39.98 35.01
N ALA A 991 -27.87 -41.10 34.48
CA ALA A 991 -28.58 -41.14 33.21
C ALA A 991 -29.80 -42.08 33.22
N LEU A 992 -30.82 -41.72 32.44
CA LEU A 992 -31.98 -42.57 32.14
C LEU A 992 -31.98 -42.90 30.64
N SER A 993 -32.14 -44.19 30.30
CA SER A 993 -32.31 -44.60 28.89
C SER A 993 -33.78 -44.81 28.55
N LEU A 994 -34.27 -44.13 27.52
CA LEU A 994 -35.61 -44.30 26.96
C LEU A 994 -35.50 -44.66 25.48
N ASN A 995 -35.86 -45.89 25.11
CA ASN A 995 -35.80 -46.41 23.76
C ASN A 995 -34.42 -46.21 23.07
N GLY A 996 -33.32 -46.40 23.81
CA GLY A 996 -31.96 -46.25 23.28
C GLY A 996 -31.46 -44.80 23.21
N SER A 997 -32.29 -43.81 23.56
CA SER A 997 -31.87 -42.42 23.82
C SER A 997 -31.50 -42.26 25.30
N TYR A 998 -30.42 -41.56 25.60
CA TYR A 998 -29.92 -41.35 26.97
C TYR A 998 -30.12 -39.90 27.39
N PHE A 999 -30.66 -39.71 28.59
CA PHE A 999 -30.86 -38.41 29.22
C PHE A 999 -29.88 -38.31 30.38
N VAL A 1000 -28.78 -37.59 30.17
CA VAL A 1000 -27.74 -37.37 31.18
C VAL A 1000 -28.18 -36.24 32.09
N MET A 1001 -28.17 -36.48 33.39
CA MET A 1001 -28.63 -35.62 34.46
C MET A 1001 -27.44 -35.26 35.33
N VAL A 1002 -27.15 -33.97 35.44
CA VAL A 1002 -26.07 -33.41 36.27
C VAL A 1002 -26.71 -32.71 37.45
N ASP A 1003 -26.42 -33.22 38.65
CA ASP A 1003 -26.81 -32.62 39.92
C ASP A 1003 -25.98 -31.34 40.16
N LYS A 1004 -26.48 -30.21 39.65
CA LYS A 1004 -25.73 -28.94 39.62
C LYS A 1004 -25.55 -28.39 41.03
N ASN A 1005 -26.58 -28.57 41.87
CA ASN A 1005 -26.63 -28.04 43.22
C ASN A 1005 -26.03 -29.01 44.27
N LEU A 1006 -25.63 -30.23 43.86
CA LEU A 1006 -25.01 -31.29 44.67
C LEU A 1006 -25.88 -31.77 45.83
N ASN A 1007 -27.21 -31.79 45.66
CA ASN A 1007 -28.16 -32.19 46.70
C ASN A 1007 -28.58 -33.67 46.63
N HIS A 1008 -28.01 -34.45 45.71
CA HIS A 1008 -28.30 -35.86 45.43
C HIS A 1008 -29.74 -36.15 45.02
N SER A 1009 -30.44 -35.16 44.48
CA SER A 1009 -31.85 -35.23 44.08
C SER A 1009 -32.01 -34.58 42.70
N LEU A 1010 -32.88 -35.14 41.85
CA LEU A 1010 -33.20 -34.49 40.57
C LEU A 1010 -34.29 -33.43 40.80
N ASP A 1011 -33.96 -32.17 40.53
CA ASP A 1011 -34.89 -31.04 40.62
C ASP A 1011 -34.78 -30.08 39.42
N ASN A 1012 -35.22 -28.83 39.59
CA ASN A 1012 -35.26 -27.84 38.51
C ASN A 1012 -33.95 -27.05 38.38
N ASP A 1013 -33.05 -27.11 39.36
CA ASP A 1013 -31.75 -26.45 39.32
C ASP A 1013 -30.70 -27.30 38.59
N ASP A 1014 -31.04 -28.53 38.25
CA ASP A 1014 -30.18 -29.49 37.58
C ASP A 1014 -30.17 -29.36 36.05
N ILE A 1015 -29.10 -29.88 35.45
CA ILE A 1015 -28.90 -29.85 34.01
C ILE A 1015 -29.21 -31.22 33.41
N ILE A 1016 -30.00 -31.24 32.34
CA ILE A 1016 -30.35 -32.44 31.58
C ILE A 1016 -30.02 -32.24 30.11
N PHE A 1017 -29.20 -33.11 29.52
CA PHE A 1017 -28.90 -33.11 28.09
C PHE A 1017 -29.07 -34.51 27.47
N GLY A 1018 -29.34 -34.57 26.17
CA GLY A 1018 -29.68 -35.79 25.46
C GLY A 1018 -28.53 -36.35 24.62
N LEU A 1019 -28.35 -37.67 24.63
CA LEU A 1019 -27.48 -38.40 23.70
C LEU A 1019 -28.34 -39.42 22.93
N THR A 1020 -28.30 -39.43 21.60
CA THR A 1020 -29.24 -40.25 20.80
C THR A 1020 -28.89 -41.72 20.70
N ASN A 1021 -27.70 -42.15 21.13
CA ASN A 1021 -27.29 -43.56 21.04
C ASN A 1021 -26.38 -44.04 22.17
N ASP A 1022 -26.16 -45.35 22.17
CA ASP A 1022 -25.40 -46.09 23.18
C ASP A 1022 -23.88 -45.91 23.09
N ASN A 1023 -23.35 -45.57 21.91
CA ASN A 1023 -21.92 -45.38 21.73
C ASN A 1023 -21.45 -44.09 22.42
N ALA A 1024 -22.13 -42.97 22.14
CA ALA A 1024 -21.86 -41.69 22.78
C ALA A 1024 -21.97 -41.79 24.31
N PHE A 1025 -23.01 -42.45 24.81
CA PHE A 1025 -23.20 -42.67 26.25
C PHE A 1025 -22.04 -43.44 26.89
N LYS A 1026 -21.58 -44.54 26.27
CA LYS A 1026 -20.48 -45.35 26.79
C LYS A 1026 -19.14 -44.62 26.79
N MET A 1027 -18.96 -43.65 25.91
CA MET A 1027 -17.74 -42.83 25.82
C MET A 1027 -17.78 -41.60 26.73
N ALA A 1028 -18.93 -41.21 27.26
CA ALA A 1028 -19.06 -40.03 28.11
C ALA A 1028 -18.68 -40.36 29.57
N HIS A 1029 -17.40 -40.30 29.90
CA HIS A 1029 -16.94 -40.20 31.30
C HIS A 1029 -16.89 -38.74 31.72
N TYR A 1030 -16.85 -38.46 33.02
CA TYR A 1030 -16.83 -37.08 33.51
C TYR A 1030 -15.80 -36.81 34.60
N ASP A 1031 -15.38 -35.56 34.68
CA ASP A 1031 -14.67 -34.96 35.79
C ASP A 1031 -15.52 -33.86 36.42
N SER A 1032 -15.52 -33.83 37.75
CA SER A 1032 -16.24 -32.83 38.53
C SER A 1032 -15.49 -31.50 38.57
N PRO A 1033 -16.20 -30.37 38.75
CA PRO A 1033 -15.57 -29.09 39.02
C PRO A 1033 -14.69 -29.17 40.27
N VAL A 1034 -13.49 -28.57 40.20
CA VAL A 1034 -12.60 -28.45 41.35
C VAL A 1034 -13.23 -27.49 42.36
N LEU A 1035 -13.66 -28.02 43.51
CA LEU A 1035 -14.13 -27.19 44.62
C LEU A 1035 -12.92 -26.47 45.25
N GLU A 1036 -12.68 -25.22 44.88
CA GLU A 1036 -11.81 -24.37 45.69
C GLU A 1036 -12.50 -24.06 47.02
N VAL A 1037 -12.12 -24.80 48.06
CA VAL A 1037 -12.51 -24.47 49.44
C VAL A 1037 -11.72 -23.23 49.85
N ASN A 1038 -12.24 -22.05 49.55
CA ASN A 1038 -11.70 -20.79 50.04
C ASN A 1038 -11.96 -20.67 51.56
N GLY A 1039 -11.03 -21.28 52.32
CA GLY A 1039 -10.96 -21.16 53.77
C GLY A 1039 -10.62 -22.48 54.44
N ILE A 1040 -9.33 -22.79 54.59
CA ILE A 1040 -8.69 -23.22 55.85
C ILE A 1040 -7.19 -23.00 55.66
N GLY A 1041 -6.60 -22.17 56.53
CA GLY A 1041 -5.17 -21.99 56.60
C GLY A 1041 -4.44 -23.29 56.92
N SER A 1042 -3.37 -23.54 56.17
CA SER A 1042 -2.17 -24.30 56.51
C SER A 1042 -2.32 -25.35 57.63
N PHE A 1043 -2.27 -26.63 57.25
CA PHE A 1043 -1.43 -27.58 57.98
C PHE A 1043 -0.70 -28.47 56.97
N THR A 1044 0.60 -28.22 56.86
CA THR A 1044 1.61 -29.08 56.26
C THR A 1044 1.75 -30.39 57.05
N HIS A 1045 1.80 -31.55 56.37
CA HIS A 1045 2.88 -32.53 56.61
C HIS A 1045 3.00 -33.58 55.49
N ASP A 1046 4.16 -33.53 54.83
CA ASP A 1046 5.04 -34.59 54.32
C ASP A 1046 4.57 -35.74 53.40
N ALA A 1047 5.33 -35.81 52.30
CA ALA A 1047 5.62 -36.87 51.34
C ALA A 1047 5.52 -38.34 51.84
N VAL A 1048 5.22 -39.26 50.90
CA VAL A 1048 6.14 -40.31 50.40
C VAL A 1048 5.50 -41.11 49.24
N ALA A 1049 6.34 -41.37 48.24
CA ALA A 1049 6.27 -42.23 47.05
C ALA A 1049 5.31 -43.44 46.98
N ALA A 1050 4.72 -43.65 45.80
CA ALA A 1050 4.99 -44.79 44.88
C ALA A 1050 4.46 -44.45 43.48
#